data_AF-A0A1B2DDC0-F1
#
_entry.id   AF-A0A1B2DDC0-F1
#
_cell.length_a   1.000
_cell.length_b   1.000
_cell.length_c   1.000
_cell.angle_alpha   90.00
_cell.angle_beta   90.00
_cell.angle_gamma   90.00
#
_symmetry.space_group_name_H-M   'P 1'
#
loop_
_entity.id
_entity.type
_entity.pdbx_description
1 polymer ?
#
loop_
_entity_poly.entity_id
_entity_poly.type
_entity_poly.pdbx_seq_one_letter_code
_entity_poly.pdbx_strand_id
1 'polypeptide(L)'
;MSLQSILLIIILISVGLLLALLAVYVWVQNKLKGSQYKEQRRLKALLPSKPKERKWLELALAAYPILDEIPFVRSVLHRMRVRLTVIHAGNDTVIRSQAAALTIGIMACVLLLSIVSFLWTSSWFSRMSIVLVSVYLSGVLSDIFIGRLSKQILYDQSSMILDIRHQYHQTHMVLVSLENAAERSKPIVAEHARRIASILSAVDPQDELQKYYDTAPNRYMKQLAGVSYKIGEYGDVDIHKGEKSIYLAMLGNIREEIHLDINRRERIDRLLAGIVFVAVSPIFMLDPIRNWAESMFPIVSDYYNSAWGLYSLILLYIIFATSFIALRILKGVDGDAQAVKDEGKWLNRLLKIKGVKQMVGRITPAEHDSLHLKALNKLKEANSSLTIHAYYLQKIIVSVVAFLVIIVFQVSIHQTIKHNVLEPNIAITTGGNQPESQRLLSEERYRFENSLVGELVAKDVSPDEASAYIYKNLQDKNYLPEGLDEAKYAAGLMERVEAYKSEYYKWYELMIAFCVALAFFYAPDAYLVIRKQIRKWEMQNEVDGFNTLSMMLSNFPNISVYEIIEWLHRYSYIFERQLLRCMLDYEAGAWGAIEQLKDDARFVPLERLADRLQVAADLIPVKEAFDDMEAERAFAMDQRKEHYEKTISTKSTLGKMFGFLPIQATFALYLLLPFAYMAFKQLSDLTILTSKM
;
A
#
# COMPACT_ATOMS: atom_id res chain seq x y z
N MET A 1 -4.32 -39.51 -23.56
CA MET A 1 -3.60 -38.23 -23.74
C MET A 1 -2.80 -37.97 -22.50
N SER A 2 -1.48 -37.78 -22.60
CA SER A 2 -0.63 -37.49 -21.44
C SER A 2 -1.06 -36.16 -20.80
N LEU A 3 -0.97 -36.04 -19.48
CA LEU A 3 -1.32 -34.81 -18.75
C LEU A 3 -0.61 -33.57 -19.34
N GLN A 4 0.61 -33.77 -19.85
CA GLN A 4 1.40 -32.78 -20.58
C GLN A 4 0.74 -32.30 -21.89
N SER A 5 0.12 -33.20 -22.66
CA SER A 5 -0.60 -32.83 -23.90
C SER A 5 -1.84 -31.99 -23.62
N ILE A 6 -2.53 -32.24 -22.50
CA ILE A 6 -3.69 -31.44 -22.06
C ILE A 6 -3.24 -30.06 -21.58
N LEU A 7 -2.14 -29.98 -20.83
CA LEU A 7 -1.54 -28.73 -20.37
C LEU A 7 -1.04 -27.85 -21.54
N LEU A 8 -0.41 -28.46 -22.55
CA LEU A 8 0.01 -27.78 -23.78
C LEU A 8 -1.17 -27.20 -24.55
N ILE A 9 -2.28 -27.94 -24.66
CA ILE A 9 -3.51 -27.47 -25.32
C ILE A 9 -4.12 -26.30 -24.55
N ILE A 10 -4.16 -26.36 -23.22
CA ILE A 10 -4.68 -25.28 -22.38
C ILE A 10 -3.80 -24.03 -22.48
N ILE A 11 -2.48 -24.18 -22.52
CA ILE A 11 -1.55 -23.07 -22.73
C ILE A 11 -1.77 -22.45 -24.12
N LEU A 12 -1.90 -23.26 -25.16
CA LEU A 12 -2.13 -22.78 -26.53
C LEU A 12 -3.47 -22.04 -26.67
N ILE A 13 -4.51 -22.53 -25.98
CA ILE A 13 -5.82 -21.87 -25.90
C ILE A 13 -5.70 -20.54 -25.14
N SER A 14 -4.98 -20.51 -24.01
CA SER A 14 -4.82 -19.29 -23.20
C SER A 14 -4.03 -18.19 -23.93
N VAL A 15 -2.97 -18.57 -24.65
CA VAL A 15 -2.16 -17.66 -25.47
C VAL A 15 -2.96 -17.18 -26.68
N GLY A 16 -3.73 -18.07 -27.32
CA GLY A 16 -4.65 -17.71 -28.40
C GLY A 16 -5.73 -16.71 -27.96
N LEU A 17 -6.30 -16.90 -26.77
CA LEU A 17 -7.32 -16.02 -26.19
C LEU A 17 -6.74 -14.65 -25.82
N LEU A 18 -5.49 -14.61 -25.37
CA LEU A 18 -4.76 -13.37 -25.07
C LEU A 18 -4.41 -12.58 -26.34
N LEU A 19 -3.97 -13.27 -27.41
CA LEU A 19 -3.75 -12.64 -28.72
C LEU A 19 -5.06 -12.14 -29.34
N ALA A 20 -6.16 -12.87 -29.20
CA ALA A 20 -7.49 -12.42 -29.63
C ALA A 20 -7.96 -11.19 -28.85
N LEU A 21 -7.75 -11.15 -27.53
CA LEU A 21 -8.04 -9.98 -26.69
C LEU A 21 -7.18 -8.76 -27.07
N LEU A 22 -5.90 -8.97 -27.39
CA LEU A 22 -5.01 -7.91 -27.88
C LEU A 22 -5.46 -7.38 -29.25
N ALA A 23 -5.85 -8.26 -30.17
CA ALA A 23 -6.39 -7.88 -31.47
C ALA A 23 -7.72 -7.11 -31.33
N VAL A 24 -8.62 -7.55 -30.43
CA VAL A 24 -9.86 -6.83 -30.10
C VAL A 24 -9.56 -5.48 -29.45
N TYR A 25 -8.59 -5.41 -28.54
CA TYR A 25 -8.18 -4.15 -27.90
C TYR A 25 -7.62 -3.15 -28.92
N VAL A 26 -6.74 -3.59 -29.83
CA VAL A 26 -6.19 -2.76 -30.91
C VAL A 26 -7.28 -2.36 -31.90
N TRP A 27 -8.21 -3.25 -32.22
CA TRP A 27 -9.35 -2.95 -33.08
C TRP A 27 -10.31 -1.93 -32.44
N VAL A 28 -10.59 -2.06 -31.13
CA VAL A 28 -11.39 -1.10 -30.36
C VAL A 28 -10.68 0.25 -30.25
N GLN A 29 -9.38 0.28 -29.99
CA GLN A 29 -8.55 1.49 -29.99
C GLN A 29 -8.57 2.20 -31.35
N ASN A 30 -8.47 1.46 -32.45
CA ASN A 30 -8.53 2.01 -33.80
C ASN A 30 -9.93 2.51 -34.16
N LYS A 31 -11.01 1.83 -33.72
CA LYS A 31 -12.39 2.34 -33.86
C LYS A 31 -12.69 3.57 -33.00
N LEU A 32 -12.06 3.71 -31.84
CA LEU A 32 -12.22 4.87 -30.94
C LEU A 32 -11.61 6.16 -31.50
N LYS A 33 -10.71 6.08 -32.48
CA LYS A 33 -10.07 7.23 -33.15
C LYS A 33 -10.89 7.81 -34.31
N GLY A 34 -11.91 7.11 -34.80
CA GLY A 34 -12.74 7.54 -35.94
C GLY A 34 -13.73 8.67 -35.58
N SER A 35 -13.82 9.69 -36.43
CA SER A 35 -14.71 10.87 -36.28
C SER A 35 -16.18 10.49 -36.03
N GLN A 36 -16.71 9.50 -36.77
CA GLN A 36 -18.10 9.02 -36.64
C GLN A 36 -18.40 8.34 -35.29
N TYR A 37 -17.39 7.74 -34.63
CA TYR A 37 -17.59 7.09 -33.33
C TYR A 37 -17.73 8.13 -32.19
N LYS A 38 -17.10 9.31 -32.32
CA LYS A 38 -17.30 10.43 -31.39
C LYS A 38 -18.72 10.97 -31.46
N GLU A 39 -19.29 11.05 -32.66
CA GLU A 39 -20.65 11.53 -32.90
C GLU A 39 -21.71 10.52 -32.41
N GLN A 40 -21.52 9.23 -32.69
CA GLN A 40 -22.37 8.17 -32.14
C GLN A 40 -22.27 8.05 -30.62
N ARG A 41 -21.12 8.38 -30.01
CA ARG A 41 -20.95 8.43 -28.55
C ARG A 41 -21.66 9.64 -27.93
N ARG A 42 -21.70 10.77 -28.65
CA ARG A 42 -22.46 11.97 -28.26
C ARG A 42 -23.97 11.69 -28.30
N LEU A 43 -24.43 11.02 -29.35
CA LEU A 43 -25.84 10.59 -29.50
C LEU A 43 -26.23 9.49 -28.50
N LYS A 44 -25.34 8.52 -28.23
CA LYS A 44 -25.57 7.47 -27.21
C LYS A 44 -25.50 7.97 -25.76
N ALA A 45 -24.89 9.13 -25.53
CA ALA A 45 -24.88 9.77 -24.21
C ALA A 45 -26.21 10.48 -23.88
N LEU A 46 -27.06 10.73 -24.89
CA LEU A 46 -28.40 11.32 -24.75
C LEU A 46 -29.50 10.30 -24.42
N LEU A 47 -29.17 9.00 -24.41
CA LEU A 47 -30.10 7.92 -24.05
C LEU A 47 -29.94 7.53 -22.56
N PRO A 48 -31.03 7.21 -21.84
CA PRO A 48 -30.93 6.71 -20.47
C PRO A 48 -30.08 5.43 -20.43
N SER A 49 -29.24 5.32 -19.39
CA SER A 49 -28.18 4.30 -19.20
C SER A 49 -28.56 2.87 -19.68
N LYS A 50 -27.59 2.15 -20.25
CA LYS A 50 -27.76 0.82 -20.86
C LYS A 50 -28.54 -0.16 -19.95
N PRO A 51 -29.54 -0.91 -20.47
CA PRO A 51 -30.35 -1.84 -19.67
C PRO A 51 -29.55 -2.98 -19.03
N LYS A 52 -28.39 -3.36 -19.60
CA LYS A 52 -27.49 -4.36 -19.01
C LYS A 52 -26.74 -3.86 -17.77
N GLU A 53 -26.42 -2.56 -17.70
CA GLU A 53 -25.65 -1.97 -16.61
C GLU A 53 -26.53 -1.80 -15.36
N ARG A 54 -27.80 -1.42 -15.54
CA ARG A 54 -28.80 -1.39 -14.47
C ARG A 54 -29.03 -2.77 -13.84
N LYS A 55 -29.22 -3.81 -14.67
CA LYS A 55 -29.39 -5.19 -14.18
C LYS A 55 -28.19 -5.69 -13.36
N TRP A 56 -26.96 -5.35 -13.77
CA TRP A 56 -25.76 -5.70 -13.00
C TRP A 56 -25.72 -5.00 -11.64
N LEU A 57 -26.07 -3.71 -11.58
CA LEU A 57 -26.12 -2.95 -10.34
C LEU A 57 -27.23 -3.44 -9.39
N GLU A 58 -28.38 -3.86 -9.93
CA GLU A 58 -29.46 -4.49 -9.18
C GLU A 58 -29.03 -5.84 -8.59
N LEU A 59 -28.36 -6.69 -9.38
CA LEU A 59 -27.78 -7.95 -8.90
C LEU A 59 -26.71 -7.72 -7.82
N ALA A 60 -25.85 -6.71 -8.01
CA ALA A 60 -24.85 -6.34 -7.02
C ALA A 60 -25.50 -5.85 -5.71
N LEU A 61 -26.59 -5.08 -5.79
CA LEU A 61 -27.37 -4.66 -4.62
C LEU A 61 -27.94 -5.88 -3.87
N ALA A 62 -28.49 -6.85 -4.59
CA ALA A 62 -29.01 -8.09 -4.00
C ALA A 62 -27.92 -8.94 -3.34
N ALA A 63 -26.69 -8.92 -3.87
CA ALA A 63 -25.54 -9.61 -3.30
C ALA A 63 -24.93 -8.90 -2.08
N TYR A 64 -25.19 -7.60 -1.88
CA TYR A 64 -24.64 -6.79 -0.79
C TYR A 64 -24.78 -7.44 0.61
N PRO A 65 -25.97 -7.89 1.07
CA PRO A 65 -26.11 -8.50 2.39
C PRO A 65 -25.26 -9.76 2.55
N ILE A 66 -25.18 -10.60 1.50
CA ILE A 66 -24.38 -11.84 1.50
C ILE A 66 -22.88 -11.50 1.65
N LEU A 67 -22.42 -10.45 0.98
CA LEU A 67 -21.02 -10.00 1.05
C LEU A 67 -20.66 -9.41 2.44
N ASP A 68 -21.63 -8.85 3.15
CA ASP A 68 -21.44 -8.25 4.49
C ASP A 68 -21.33 -9.31 5.59
N GLU A 69 -21.90 -10.50 5.41
CA GLU A 69 -21.81 -11.59 6.37
C GLU A 69 -20.42 -12.27 6.40
N ILE A 70 -19.70 -12.27 5.28
CA ILE A 70 -18.41 -12.96 5.15
C ILE A 70 -17.28 -12.06 5.70
N PRO A 71 -16.52 -12.44 6.75
CA PRO A 71 -15.64 -11.53 7.49
C PRO A 71 -14.50 -10.91 6.66
N PHE A 72 -13.88 -11.67 5.75
CA PHE A 72 -12.80 -11.14 4.88
C PHE A 72 -13.36 -10.20 3.79
N VAL A 73 -14.48 -10.59 3.18
CA VAL A 73 -15.16 -9.80 2.14
C VAL A 73 -15.74 -8.52 2.72
N ARG A 74 -16.35 -8.61 3.90
CA ARG A 74 -16.87 -7.49 4.68
C ARG A 74 -15.83 -6.40 4.88
N SER A 75 -14.59 -6.77 5.18
CA SER A 75 -13.52 -5.77 5.34
C SER A 75 -13.26 -4.99 4.05
N VAL A 76 -13.27 -5.64 2.89
CA VAL A 76 -13.09 -4.98 1.58
C VAL A 76 -14.32 -4.16 1.23
N LEU A 77 -15.52 -4.68 1.49
CA LEU A 77 -16.81 -4.02 1.26
C LEU A 77 -16.95 -2.74 2.08
N HIS A 78 -16.68 -2.79 3.38
CA HIS A 78 -16.71 -1.59 4.23
C HIS A 78 -15.68 -0.56 3.79
N ARG A 79 -14.45 -0.98 3.41
CA ARG A 79 -13.43 -0.06 2.90
C ARG A 79 -13.92 0.67 1.64
N MET A 80 -14.52 -0.06 0.71
CA MET A 80 -15.11 0.51 -0.51
C MET A 80 -16.27 1.44 -0.19
N ARG A 81 -17.18 1.01 0.69
CA ARG A 81 -18.35 1.81 1.10
C ARG A 81 -17.96 3.13 1.75
N VAL A 82 -17.06 3.12 2.73
CA VAL A 82 -16.63 4.34 3.44
C VAL A 82 -16.06 5.35 2.44
N ARG A 83 -15.20 4.90 1.52
CA ARG A 83 -14.63 5.76 0.47
C ARG A 83 -15.67 6.26 -0.53
N LEU A 84 -16.62 5.42 -0.94
CA LEU A 84 -17.70 5.81 -1.85
C LEU A 84 -18.74 6.73 -1.21
N THR A 85 -18.93 6.65 0.11
CA THR A 85 -19.86 7.50 0.86
C THR A 85 -19.40 8.95 0.88
N VAL A 86 -18.09 9.18 1.05
CA VAL A 86 -17.47 10.51 0.96
C VAL A 86 -17.65 11.10 -0.45
N ILE A 87 -17.69 10.26 -1.47
CA ILE A 87 -17.83 10.66 -2.88
C ILE A 87 -19.28 11.01 -3.23
N HIS A 88 -20.21 10.13 -2.89
CA HIS A 88 -21.63 10.25 -3.23
C HIS A 88 -22.40 10.79 -2.02
N ALA A 89 -22.52 12.11 -1.93
CA ALA A 89 -23.27 12.76 -0.86
C ALA A 89 -24.78 12.50 -1.00
N GLY A 90 -25.28 11.36 -0.52
CA GLY A 90 -26.70 11.19 -0.20
C GLY A 90 -27.47 10.01 -0.82
N ASN A 91 -26.89 9.21 -1.72
CA ASN A 91 -27.61 8.06 -2.30
C ASN A 91 -27.04 6.69 -1.89
N ASP A 92 -27.50 6.20 -0.73
CA ASP A 92 -27.01 4.95 -0.12
C ASP A 92 -27.23 3.71 -1.02
N THR A 93 -28.26 3.69 -1.87
CA THR A 93 -28.50 2.58 -2.80
C THR A 93 -27.42 2.48 -3.89
N VAL A 94 -26.99 3.64 -4.42
CA VAL A 94 -25.92 3.73 -5.42
C VAL A 94 -24.58 3.38 -4.79
N ILE A 95 -24.34 3.82 -3.56
CA ILE A 95 -23.12 3.48 -2.81
C ILE A 95 -23.04 1.97 -2.58
N ARG A 96 -24.12 1.33 -2.10
CA ARG A 96 -24.15 -0.11 -1.83
C ARG A 96 -23.98 -0.95 -3.09
N SER A 97 -24.68 -0.62 -4.17
CA SER A 97 -24.58 -1.36 -5.43
C SER A 97 -23.19 -1.24 -6.08
N GLN A 98 -22.60 -0.04 -6.09
CA GLN A 98 -21.24 0.15 -6.62
C GLN A 98 -20.17 -0.51 -5.73
N ALA A 99 -20.30 -0.40 -4.41
CA ALA A 99 -19.40 -1.07 -3.48
C ALA A 99 -19.45 -2.58 -3.67
N ALA A 100 -20.64 -3.17 -3.75
CA ALA A 100 -20.83 -4.59 -4.00
C ALA A 100 -20.24 -5.00 -5.36
N ALA A 101 -20.55 -4.29 -6.44
CA ALA A 101 -20.04 -4.63 -7.78
C ALA A 101 -18.50 -4.64 -7.84
N LEU A 102 -17.85 -3.65 -7.23
CA LEU A 102 -16.38 -3.60 -7.16
C LEU A 102 -15.81 -4.73 -6.31
N THR A 103 -16.44 -5.04 -5.17
CA THR A 103 -15.98 -6.13 -4.30
C THR A 103 -16.13 -7.51 -4.94
N ILE A 104 -17.23 -7.75 -5.67
CA ILE A 104 -17.42 -8.98 -6.44
C ILE A 104 -16.33 -9.12 -7.50
N GLY A 105 -16.03 -8.03 -8.24
CA GLY A 105 -14.96 -8.04 -9.23
C GLY A 105 -13.58 -8.36 -8.62
N ILE A 106 -13.27 -7.78 -7.46
CA ILE A 106 -12.03 -8.06 -6.73
C ILE A 106 -11.98 -9.52 -6.27
N MET A 107 -13.05 -10.01 -5.64
CA MET A 107 -13.12 -11.39 -5.15
C MET A 107 -13.04 -12.40 -6.29
N ALA A 108 -13.65 -12.11 -7.45
CA ALA A 108 -13.53 -12.95 -8.64
C ALA A 108 -12.08 -13.04 -9.12
N CYS A 109 -11.30 -11.95 -9.10
CA CYS A 109 -9.88 -11.99 -9.43
C CYS A 109 -9.07 -12.82 -8.43
N VAL A 110 -9.32 -12.68 -7.12
CA VAL A 110 -8.64 -13.47 -6.07
C VAL A 110 -8.93 -14.96 -6.23
N LEU A 111 -10.21 -15.29 -6.46
CA LEU A 111 -10.66 -16.67 -6.63
C LEU A 111 -10.07 -17.30 -7.89
N LEU A 112 -10.03 -16.56 -9.00
CA LEU A 112 -9.41 -17.01 -10.25
C LEU A 112 -7.91 -17.29 -10.05
N LEU A 113 -7.17 -16.38 -9.42
CA LEU A 113 -5.74 -16.58 -9.13
C LEU A 113 -5.51 -17.78 -8.22
N SER A 114 -6.39 -17.99 -7.23
CA SER A 114 -6.32 -19.12 -6.31
C SER A 114 -6.56 -20.45 -7.05
N ILE A 115 -7.56 -20.52 -7.93
CA ILE A 115 -7.81 -21.72 -8.77
C ILE A 115 -6.61 -22.00 -9.69
N VAL A 116 -6.07 -20.98 -10.35
CA VAL A 116 -4.88 -21.13 -11.22
C VAL A 116 -3.70 -21.66 -10.42
N SER A 117 -3.52 -21.24 -9.16
CA SER A 117 -2.48 -21.76 -8.29
C SER A 117 -2.59 -23.28 -8.08
N PHE A 118 -3.80 -23.80 -7.86
CA PHE A 118 -4.03 -25.23 -7.68
C PHE A 118 -3.70 -26.05 -8.94
N LEU A 119 -3.83 -25.46 -10.12
CA LEU A 119 -3.53 -26.12 -11.40
C LEU A 119 -2.04 -26.04 -11.77
N TRP A 120 -1.35 -24.97 -11.37
CA TRP A 120 0.01 -24.66 -11.82
C TRP A 120 1.11 -25.16 -10.88
N THR A 121 0.85 -25.25 -9.57
CA THR A 121 1.88 -25.53 -8.57
C THR A 121 1.70 -26.87 -7.88
N SER A 122 2.79 -27.64 -7.77
CA SER A 122 2.80 -28.96 -7.13
C SER A 122 2.98 -28.88 -5.61
N SER A 123 3.76 -27.90 -5.12
CA SER A 123 4.06 -27.77 -3.69
C SER A 123 2.93 -27.06 -2.93
N TRP A 124 2.67 -27.48 -1.70
CA TRP A 124 1.69 -26.81 -0.84
C TRP A 124 2.14 -25.39 -0.45
N PHE A 125 3.45 -25.20 -0.28
CA PHE A 125 4.03 -23.92 0.12
C PHE A 125 3.88 -22.85 -0.97
N SER A 126 4.17 -23.18 -2.22
CA SER A 126 3.97 -22.27 -3.35
C SER A 126 2.49 -21.94 -3.57
N ARG A 127 1.59 -22.94 -3.43
CA ARG A 127 0.12 -22.72 -3.42
C ARG A 127 -0.29 -21.69 -2.38
N MET A 128 0.13 -21.88 -1.12
CA MET A 128 -0.18 -20.95 -0.05
C MET A 128 0.39 -19.56 -0.30
N SER A 129 1.60 -19.46 -0.85
CA SER A 129 2.23 -18.17 -1.15
C SER A 129 1.47 -17.38 -2.23
N ILE A 130 1.01 -18.05 -3.29
CA ILE A 130 0.22 -17.43 -4.37
C ILE A 130 -1.15 -17.00 -3.85
N VAL A 131 -1.81 -17.82 -3.02
CA VAL A 131 -3.08 -17.45 -2.38
C VAL A 131 -2.92 -16.24 -1.46
N LEU A 132 -1.84 -16.19 -0.68
CA LEU A 132 -1.56 -15.05 0.19
C LEU A 132 -1.33 -13.77 -0.64
N VAL A 133 -0.59 -13.89 -1.74
CA VAL A 133 -0.33 -12.77 -2.66
C VAL A 133 -1.61 -12.34 -3.38
N SER A 134 -2.50 -13.26 -3.75
CA SER A 134 -3.79 -12.93 -4.39
C SER A 134 -4.70 -12.17 -3.43
N VAL A 135 -4.79 -12.62 -2.17
CA VAL A 135 -5.47 -11.92 -1.07
C VAL A 135 -4.89 -10.52 -0.88
N TYR A 136 -3.57 -10.36 -0.91
CA TYR A 136 -2.94 -9.04 -0.82
C TYR A 136 -3.25 -8.14 -2.04
N LEU A 137 -3.20 -8.70 -3.25
CA LEU A 137 -3.54 -8.02 -4.50
C LEU A 137 -4.96 -7.47 -4.50
N SER A 138 -5.89 -8.09 -3.76
CA SER A 138 -7.24 -7.55 -3.57
C SER A 138 -7.22 -6.12 -3.01
N GLY A 139 -6.31 -5.85 -2.07
CA GLY A 139 -6.10 -4.52 -1.49
C GLY A 139 -5.53 -3.53 -2.50
N VAL A 140 -4.55 -3.95 -3.29
CA VAL A 140 -3.96 -3.11 -4.35
C VAL A 140 -4.97 -2.77 -5.44
N LEU A 141 -5.79 -3.75 -5.85
CA LEU A 141 -6.88 -3.54 -6.81
C LEU A 141 -7.91 -2.56 -6.25
N SER A 142 -8.30 -2.71 -4.97
CA SER A 142 -9.16 -1.75 -4.28
C SER A 142 -8.60 -0.33 -4.35
N ASP A 143 -7.32 -0.15 -4.01
CA ASP A 143 -6.65 1.14 -4.00
C ASP A 143 -6.61 1.76 -5.42
N ILE A 144 -6.38 0.94 -6.46
CA ILE A 144 -6.43 1.38 -7.88
C ILE A 144 -7.85 1.83 -8.28
N PHE A 145 -8.89 1.07 -7.93
CA PHE A 145 -10.26 1.44 -8.28
C PHE A 145 -10.71 2.72 -7.57
N ILE A 146 -10.43 2.84 -6.27
CA ILE A 146 -10.71 4.06 -5.50
C ILE A 146 -9.92 5.24 -6.06
N GLY A 147 -8.63 5.05 -6.38
CA GLY A 147 -7.79 6.09 -6.98
C GLY A 147 -8.32 6.59 -8.32
N ARG A 148 -8.87 5.70 -9.16
CA ARG A 148 -9.53 6.09 -10.42
C ARG A 148 -10.78 6.92 -10.17
N LEU A 149 -11.63 6.52 -9.24
CA LEU A 149 -12.84 7.28 -8.88
C LEU A 149 -12.48 8.65 -8.31
N SER A 150 -11.54 8.71 -7.37
CA SER A 150 -11.04 9.96 -6.78
C SER A 150 -10.51 10.92 -7.85
N LYS A 151 -9.71 10.41 -8.80
CA LYS A 151 -9.19 11.21 -9.91
C LYS A 151 -10.32 11.68 -10.84
N GLN A 152 -11.29 10.82 -11.15
CA GLN A 152 -12.44 11.20 -11.98
C GLN A 152 -13.25 12.34 -11.34
N ILE A 153 -13.44 12.30 -10.02
CA ILE A 153 -14.12 13.38 -9.28
C ILE A 153 -13.36 14.70 -9.42
N LEU A 154 -12.02 14.70 -9.36
CA LEU A 154 -11.24 15.93 -9.56
C LEU A 154 -11.47 16.54 -10.95
N TYR A 155 -11.54 15.73 -12.00
CA TYR A 155 -11.89 16.21 -13.33
C TYR A 155 -13.31 16.77 -13.38
N ASP A 156 -14.26 16.05 -12.78
CA ASP A 156 -15.68 16.43 -12.78
C ASP A 156 -15.89 17.73 -11.98
N GLN A 157 -15.16 17.92 -10.88
CA GLN A 157 -15.15 19.14 -10.07
C GLN A 157 -14.54 20.33 -10.82
N SER A 158 -13.41 20.13 -11.52
CA SER A 158 -12.81 21.18 -12.36
C SER A 158 -13.77 21.64 -13.46
N SER A 159 -14.48 20.69 -14.09
CA SER A 159 -15.53 21.00 -15.08
C SER A 159 -16.69 21.78 -14.45
N MET A 160 -17.20 21.34 -13.31
CA MET A 160 -18.27 22.01 -12.58
C MET A 160 -17.89 23.44 -12.19
N ILE A 161 -16.66 23.66 -11.70
CA ILE A 161 -16.14 25.00 -11.35
C ILE A 161 -16.08 25.90 -12.59
N LEU A 162 -15.69 25.36 -13.75
CA LEU A 162 -15.73 26.10 -15.02
C LEU A 162 -17.16 26.49 -15.40
N ASP A 163 -18.13 25.58 -15.22
CA ASP A 163 -19.54 25.86 -15.50
C ASP A 163 -20.11 26.92 -14.55
N ILE A 164 -19.82 26.82 -13.25
CA ILE A 164 -20.17 27.85 -12.25
C ILE A 164 -19.60 29.21 -12.67
N ARG A 165 -18.32 29.23 -13.06
CA ARG A 165 -17.65 30.45 -13.53
C ARG A 165 -18.36 31.06 -14.73
N HIS A 166 -18.75 30.25 -15.72
CA HIS A 166 -19.50 30.70 -16.89
C HIS A 166 -20.90 31.24 -16.54
N GLN A 167 -21.62 30.57 -15.64
CA GLN A 167 -22.93 31.04 -15.17
C GLN A 167 -22.82 32.33 -14.37
N TYR A 168 -21.77 32.47 -13.55
CA TYR A 168 -21.56 33.66 -12.76
C TYR A 168 -21.22 34.89 -13.61
N HIS A 169 -20.45 34.72 -14.68
CA HIS A 169 -20.23 35.77 -15.67
C HIS A 169 -21.53 36.32 -16.29
N GLN A 170 -22.61 35.53 -16.31
CA GLN A 170 -23.89 35.92 -16.91
C GLN A 170 -24.87 36.47 -15.88
N THR A 171 -24.91 35.85 -14.69
CA THR A 171 -25.94 36.12 -13.68
C THR A 171 -25.47 37.04 -12.57
N HIS A 172 -24.15 37.11 -12.31
CA HIS A 172 -23.54 37.77 -11.15
C HIS A 172 -24.11 37.32 -9.78
N MET A 173 -24.87 36.23 -9.74
CA MET A 173 -25.50 35.68 -8.56
C MET A 173 -24.92 34.30 -8.27
N VAL A 174 -24.32 34.13 -7.09
CA VAL A 174 -23.64 32.88 -6.71
C VAL A 174 -24.63 31.71 -6.64
N LEU A 175 -25.78 31.91 -5.99
CA LEU A 175 -26.81 30.88 -5.82
C LEU A 175 -27.30 30.34 -7.17
N VAL A 176 -27.78 31.24 -8.04
CA VAL A 176 -28.28 30.88 -9.38
C VAL A 176 -27.20 30.21 -10.22
N SER A 177 -25.95 30.66 -10.09
CA SER A 177 -24.82 30.06 -10.81
C SER A 177 -24.56 28.62 -10.40
N LEU A 178 -24.66 28.31 -9.10
CA LEU A 178 -24.50 26.96 -8.58
C LEU A 178 -25.64 26.05 -9.02
N GLU A 179 -26.88 26.51 -8.95
CA GLU A 179 -28.07 25.75 -9.38
C GLU A 179 -28.00 25.41 -10.88
N ASN A 180 -27.77 26.42 -11.73
CA ASN A 180 -27.67 26.24 -13.18
C ASN A 180 -26.47 25.36 -13.57
N ALA A 181 -25.34 25.49 -12.85
CA ALA A 181 -24.19 24.63 -13.08
C ALA A 181 -24.45 23.18 -12.64
N ALA A 182 -25.24 22.97 -11.57
CA ALA A 182 -25.61 21.63 -11.11
C ALA A 182 -26.44 20.87 -12.15
N GLU A 183 -27.32 21.54 -12.89
CA GLU A 183 -28.12 20.92 -13.96
C GLU A 183 -27.28 20.40 -15.13
N ARG A 184 -26.19 21.11 -15.46
CA ARG A 184 -25.27 20.75 -16.56
C ARG A 184 -24.17 19.78 -16.14
N SER A 185 -23.91 19.71 -14.84
CA SER A 185 -22.84 18.93 -14.26
C SER A 185 -23.15 17.43 -14.21
N LYS A 186 -22.11 16.62 -14.12
CA LYS A 186 -22.27 15.17 -13.94
C LYS A 186 -22.92 14.85 -12.59
N PRO A 187 -23.69 13.76 -12.47
CA PRO A 187 -24.52 13.49 -11.29
C PRO A 187 -23.79 13.55 -9.94
N ILE A 188 -22.55 13.06 -9.87
CA ILE A 188 -21.75 13.01 -8.63
C ILE A 188 -21.44 14.41 -8.11
N VAL A 189 -20.98 15.31 -8.98
CA VAL A 189 -20.56 16.67 -8.60
C VAL A 189 -21.75 17.63 -8.57
N ALA A 190 -22.79 17.37 -9.38
CA ALA A 190 -24.05 18.11 -9.34
C ALA A 190 -24.68 18.11 -7.94
N GLU A 191 -24.61 16.97 -7.22
CA GLU A 191 -25.12 16.87 -5.86
C GLU A 191 -24.37 17.77 -4.88
N HIS A 192 -23.04 17.88 -5.03
CA HIS A 192 -22.24 18.81 -4.24
C HIS A 192 -22.58 20.26 -4.57
N ALA A 193 -22.77 20.61 -5.85
CA ALA A 193 -23.21 21.96 -6.23
C ALA A 193 -24.58 22.31 -5.63
N ARG A 194 -25.56 21.39 -5.68
CA ARG A 194 -26.87 21.58 -5.03
C ARG A 194 -26.75 21.72 -3.53
N ARG A 195 -25.90 20.91 -2.88
CA ARG A 195 -25.69 21.03 -1.43
C ARG A 195 -25.12 22.40 -1.09
N ILE A 196 -24.14 22.90 -1.84
CA ILE A 196 -23.58 24.23 -1.63
C ILE A 196 -24.63 25.33 -1.89
N ALA A 197 -25.46 25.19 -2.93
CA ALA A 197 -26.58 26.10 -3.17
C ALA A 197 -27.60 26.09 -2.00
N SER A 198 -27.89 24.92 -1.43
CA SER A 198 -28.80 24.79 -0.29
C SER A 198 -28.26 25.42 1.00
N ILE A 199 -26.93 25.47 1.17
CA ILE A 199 -26.29 26.17 2.31
C ILE A 199 -26.55 27.67 2.20
N LEU A 200 -26.44 28.24 0.99
CA LEU A 200 -26.67 29.66 0.73
C LEU A 200 -28.13 30.09 0.97
N SER A 201 -29.09 29.17 0.82
CA SER A 201 -30.52 29.42 1.03
C SER A 201 -31.05 28.91 2.37
N ALA A 202 -30.19 28.37 3.23
CA ALA A 202 -30.57 27.85 4.54
C ALA A 202 -30.97 28.96 5.51
N VAL A 203 -31.75 28.60 6.54
CA VAL A 203 -32.11 29.52 7.64
C VAL A 203 -30.89 29.87 8.49
N ASP A 204 -30.02 28.88 8.73
CA ASP A 204 -28.69 29.07 9.33
C ASP A 204 -27.62 28.52 8.38
N PRO A 205 -27.15 29.37 7.44
CA PRO A 205 -26.08 29.00 6.51
C PRO A 205 -24.77 28.61 7.19
N GLN A 206 -24.47 29.17 8.36
CA GLN A 206 -23.18 28.98 9.02
C GLN A 206 -23.06 27.57 9.62
N ASP A 207 -24.11 27.10 10.31
CA ASP A 207 -24.15 25.74 10.85
C ASP A 207 -24.17 24.68 9.74
N GLU A 208 -24.93 24.92 8.66
CA GLU A 208 -24.95 24.01 7.51
C GLU A 208 -23.61 23.97 6.76
N LEU A 209 -22.88 25.08 6.69
CA LEU A 209 -21.53 25.12 6.12
C LEU A 209 -20.55 24.27 6.93
N GLN A 210 -20.63 24.33 8.26
CA GLN A 210 -19.79 23.52 9.15
C GLN A 210 -20.06 22.02 8.96
N LYS A 211 -21.33 21.62 8.91
CA LYS A 211 -21.72 20.23 8.60
C LYS A 211 -21.21 19.76 7.24
N TYR A 212 -21.16 20.67 6.26
CA TYR A 212 -20.57 20.36 4.96
C TYR A 212 -19.05 20.19 5.04
N TYR A 213 -18.33 21.01 5.80
CA TYR A 213 -16.89 20.85 5.99
C TYR A 213 -16.52 19.49 6.61
N ASP A 214 -17.36 18.93 7.46
CA ASP A 214 -17.13 17.59 8.02
C ASP A 214 -17.35 16.46 7.01
N THR A 215 -18.19 16.69 5.99
CA THR A 215 -18.61 15.67 5.01
C THR A 215 -18.02 15.84 3.61
N ALA A 216 -17.37 16.98 3.33
CA ALA A 216 -16.86 17.34 2.01
C ALA A 216 -15.81 16.33 1.49
N PRO A 217 -15.83 16.01 0.18
CA PRO A 217 -15.02 14.94 -0.39
C PRO A 217 -13.52 15.25 -0.44
N ASN A 218 -13.16 16.53 -0.53
CA ASN A 218 -11.79 17.01 -0.57
C ASN A 218 -11.71 18.51 -0.20
N ARG A 219 -10.49 19.01 -0.04
CA ARG A 219 -10.24 20.43 0.29
C ARG A 219 -10.83 21.41 -0.72
N TYR A 220 -10.88 21.04 -2.01
CA TYR A 220 -11.34 21.93 -3.07
C TYR A 220 -12.83 22.23 -2.97
N MET A 221 -13.63 21.25 -2.55
CA MET A 221 -15.05 21.48 -2.27
C MET A 221 -15.28 22.32 -1.02
N LYS A 222 -14.43 22.17 0.02
CA LYS A 222 -14.47 23.08 1.19
C LYS A 222 -14.17 24.52 0.78
N GLN A 223 -13.11 24.72 -0.01
CA GLN A 223 -12.75 26.02 -0.57
C GLN A 223 -13.89 26.60 -1.41
N LEU A 224 -14.48 25.80 -2.32
CA LEU A 224 -15.61 26.23 -3.14
C LEU A 224 -16.81 26.66 -2.28
N ALA A 225 -17.19 25.85 -1.29
CA ALA A 225 -18.31 26.17 -0.40
C ALA A 225 -18.05 27.43 0.43
N GLY A 226 -16.84 27.58 0.99
CA GLY A 226 -16.47 28.78 1.75
C GLY A 226 -16.47 30.05 0.91
N VAL A 227 -15.85 30.01 -0.27
CA VAL A 227 -15.83 31.15 -1.21
C VAL A 227 -17.26 31.50 -1.64
N SER A 228 -18.05 30.50 -2.04
CA SER A 228 -19.44 30.71 -2.46
C SER A 228 -20.29 31.32 -1.35
N TYR A 229 -20.19 30.81 -0.12
CA TYR A 229 -20.87 31.36 1.04
C TYR A 229 -20.52 32.82 1.27
N LYS A 230 -19.22 33.14 1.28
CA LYS A 230 -18.75 34.50 1.51
C LYS A 230 -19.21 35.50 0.47
N ILE A 231 -19.14 35.14 -0.80
CA ILE A 231 -19.55 36.06 -1.86
C ILE A 231 -21.07 36.12 -1.96
N GLY A 232 -21.78 35.07 -1.54
CA GLY A 232 -23.23 35.12 -1.37
C GLY A 232 -23.66 36.06 -0.24
N GLU A 233 -22.92 36.10 0.88
CA GLU A 233 -23.24 36.92 2.07
C GLU A 233 -22.80 38.39 1.92
N TYR A 234 -21.56 38.63 1.48
CA TYR A 234 -20.97 39.98 1.41
C TYR A 234 -21.06 40.63 0.03
N GLY A 235 -21.49 39.88 -1.00
CA GLY A 235 -21.42 40.30 -2.39
C GLY A 235 -20.00 40.15 -2.98
N ASP A 236 -19.88 40.37 -4.29
CA ASP A 236 -18.59 40.54 -4.96
C ASP A 236 -18.30 42.04 -5.14
N VAL A 237 -17.04 42.39 -5.39
CA VAL A 237 -16.64 43.80 -5.56
C VAL A 237 -17.38 44.42 -6.76
N ASP A 238 -17.66 45.73 -6.70
CA ASP A 238 -18.31 46.49 -7.77
C ASP A 238 -17.57 46.34 -9.11
N ILE A 239 -18.00 45.36 -9.92
CA ILE A 239 -17.47 45.11 -11.27
C ILE A 239 -17.61 46.38 -12.14
N HIS A 240 -18.61 47.22 -11.85
CA HIS A 240 -18.88 48.50 -12.51
C HIS A 240 -17.79 49.57 -12.29
N LYS A 241 -16.92 49.42 -11.28
CA LYS A 241 -15.77 50.31 -11.04
C LYS A 241 -14.49 49.86 -11.75
N GLY A 242 -14.54 48.79 -12.54
CA GLY A 242 -13.38 48.25 -13.27
C GLY A 242 -12.50 47.30 -12.45
N GLU A 243 -12.95 46.91 -11.24
CA GLU A 243 -12.24 45.97 -10.38
C GLU A 243 -12.50 44.51 -10.81
N LYS A 244 -11.49 43.63 -10.64
CA LYS A 244 -11.61 42.21 -10.97
C LYS A 244 -12.48 41.50 -9.93
N SER A 245 -13.48 40.74 -10.38
CA SER A 245 -14.30 39.87 -9.53
C SER A 245 -13.44 38.92 -8.68
N ILE A 246 -13.63 38.95 -7.37
CA ILE A 246 -12.97 38.07 -6.41
C ILE A 246 -13.44 36.63 -6.67
N TYR A 247 -14.73 36.44 -6.94
CA TYR A 247 -15.27 35.09 -7.12
C TYR A 247 -14.63 34.38 -8.31
N LEU A 248 -14.56 35.07 -9.45
CA LEU A 248 -13.99 34.52 -10.67
C LEU A 248 -12.49 34.22 -10.51
N ALA A 249 -11.77 35.06 -9.78
CA ALA A 249 -10.37 34.82 -9.43
C ALA A 249 -10.23 33.55 -8.56
N MET A 250 -11.04 33.42 -7.51
CA MET A 250 -11.01 32.26 -6.61
C MET A 250 -11.42 30.96 -7.29
N LEU A 251 -12.45 30.96 -8.14
CA LEU A 251 -12.80 29.79 -8.95
C LEU A 251 -11.65 29.37 -9.87
N GLY A 252 -10.92 30.35 -10.43
CA GLY A 252 -9.71 30.10 -11.21
C GLY A 252 -8.61 29.43 -10.36
N ASN A 253 -8.40 29.94 -9.16
CA ASN A 253 -7.40 29.48 -8.20
C ASN A 253 -7.62 28.03 -7.77
N ILE A 254 -8.84 27.71 -7.33
CA ILE A 254 -9.22 26.34 -6.93
C ILE A 254 -9.00 25.39 -8.11
N ARG A 255 -9.39 25.80 -9.31
CA ARG A 255 -9.24 24.97 -10.52
C ARG A 255 -7.77 24.74 -10.88
N GLU A 256 -6.90 25.74 -10.75
CA GLU A 256 -5.47 25.58 -10.98
C GLU A 256 -4.84 24.57 -10.02
N GLU A 257 -5.19 24.62 -8.73
CA GLU A 257 -4.73 23.64 -7.75
C GLU A 257 -5.24 22.22 -8.05
N ILE A 258 -6.50 22.07 -8.49
CA ILE A 258 -7.04 20.79 -8.94
C ILE A 258 -6.20 20.25 -10.11
N HIS A 259 -5.86 21.10 -11.09
CA HIS A 259 -5.05 20.68 -12.24
C HIS A 259 -3.64 20.25 -11.85
N LEU A 260 -2.99 20.94 -10.91
CA LEU A 260 -1.69 20.51 -10.40
C LEU A 260 -1.76 19.13 -9.75
N ASP A 261 -2.78 18.87 -8.94
CA ASP A 261 -2.97 17.58 -8.28
C ASP A 261 -3.31 16.46 -9.28
N ILE A 262 -4.15 16.75 -10.28
CA ILE A 262 -4.41 15.84 -11.40
C ILE A 262 -3.11 15.51 -12.14
N ASN A 263 -2.33 16.52 -12.54
CA ASN A 263 -1.09 16.33 -13.28
C ASN A 263 -0.08 15.50 -12.49
N ARG A 264 0.05 15.76 -11.18
CA ARG A 264 0.89 14.98 -10.27
C ARG A 264 0.46 13.51 -10.26
N ARG A 265 -0.83 13.23 -10.05
CA ARG A 265 -1.38 11.87 -9.98
C ARG A 265 -1.21 11.14 -11.31
N GLU A 266 -1.51 11.78 -12.44
CA GLU A 266 -1.33 11.19 -13.76
C GLU A 266 0.12 10.84 -14.07
N ARG A 267 1.07 11.72 -13.71
CA ARG A 267 2.49 11.43 -13.94
C ARG A 267 2.98 10.26 -13.11
N ILE A 268 2.57 10.17 -11.83
CA ILE A 268 2.87 9.01 -10.98
C ILE A 268 2.28 7.74 -11.59
N ASP A 269 1.00 7.78 -12.00
CA ASP A 269 0.32 6.63 -12.61
C ASP A 269 0.99 6.17 -13.90
N ARG A 270 1.42 7.11 -14.76
CA ARG A 270 2.14 6.80 -16.01
C ARG A 270 3.51 6.20 -15.71
N LEU A 271 4.27 6.79 -14.79
CA LEU A 271 5.63 6.34 -14.46
C LEU A 271 5.64 5.00 -13.72
N LEU A 272 4.60 4.70 -12.94
CA LEU A 272 4.45 3.45 -12.17
C LEU A 272 3.47 2.45 -12.81
N ALA A 273 3.07 2.68 -14.06
CA ALA A 273 2.21 1.79 -14.81
C ALA A 273 2.87 0.42 -14.96
N GLY A 274 2.13 -0.66 -14.70
CA GLY A 274 2.64 -2.04 -14.83
C GLY A 274 3.66 -2.49 -13.78
N ILE A 275 4.28 -1.58 -13.02
CA ILE A 275 5.35 -1.94 -12.05
C ILE A 275 4.88 -2.95 -10.99
N VAL A 276 3.63 -2.85 -10.52
CA VAL A 276 3.06 -3.83 -9.59
C VAL A 276 3.00 -5.22 -10.22
N PHE A 277 2.63 -5.32 -11.50
CA PHE A 277 2.58 -6.61 -12.19
C PHE A 277 3.97 -7.23 -12.33
N VAL A 278 4.97 -6.40 -12.67
CA VAL A 278 6.39 -6.79 -12.76
C VAL A 278 6.92 -7.29 -11.42
N ALA A 279 6.56 -6.64 -10.31
CA ALA A 279 7.00 -7.07 -8.98
C ALA A 279 6.36 -8.39 -8.52
N VAL A 280 5.12 -8.67 -8.97
CA VAL A 280 4.35 -9.86 -8.56
C VAL A 280 4.75 -11.09 -9.36
N SER A 281 5.09 -10.92 -10.65
CA SER A 281 5.33 -12.05 -11.55
C SER A 281 6.33 -13.10 -11.05
N PRO A 282 7.43 -12.78 -10.33
CA PRO A 282 8.43 -13.77 -9.97
C PRO A 282 7.93 -14.86 -9.02
N ILE A 283 6.94 -14.55 -8.18
CA ILE A 283 6.32 -15.54 -7.27
C ILE A 283 5.76 -16.72 -8.05
N PHE A 284 5.09 -16.43 -9.17
CA PHE A 284 4.50 -17.47 -10.03
C PHE A 284 5.57 -18.27 -10.79
N MET A 285 6.78 -17.75 -10.90
CA MET A 285 7.88 -18.36 -11.64
C MET A 285 8.81 -19.22 -10.77
N LEU A 286 8.72 -19.16 -9.44
CA LEU A 286 9.60 -19.93 -8.54
C LEU A 286 9.56 -21.44 -8.82
N ASP A 287 8.38 -22.06 -8.80
CA ASP A 287 8.24 -23.50 -9.06
C ASP A 287 8.62 -23.88 -10.50
N PRO A 288 8.16 -23.17 -11.55
CA PRO A 288 8.62 -23.43 -12.92
C PRO A 288 10.14 -23.35 -13.08
N ILE A 289 10.79 -22.34 -12.51
CA ILE A 289 12.24 -22.18 -12.57
C ILE A 289 12.94 -23.34 -11.85
N ARG A 290 12.44 -23.72 -10.67
CA ARG A 290 12.97 -24.86 -9.91
C ARG A 290 12.86 -26.15 -10.71
N ASN A 291 11.67 -26.48 -11.19
CA ASN A 291 11.40 -27.71 -11.92
C ASN A 291 12.19 -27.77 -13.22
N TRP A 292 12.30 -26.66 -13.95
CA TRP A 292 13.16 -26.58 -15.13
C TRP A 292 14.63 -26.85 -14.78
N ALA A 293 15.15 -26.18 -13.75
CA ALA A 293 16.53 -26.35 -13.30
C ALA A 293 16.82 -27.78 -12.84
N GLU A 294 15.94 -28.40 -12.04
CA GLU A 294 16.08 -29.79 -11.58
C GLU A 294 15.95 -30.80 -12.74
N SER A 295 15.12 -30.54 -13.74
CA SER A 295 14.97 -31.43 -14.90
C SER A 295 16.18 -31.42 -15.83
N MET A 296 16.80 -30.25 -16.03
CA MET A 296 17.96 -30.09 -16.90
C MET A 296 19.26 -30.44 -16.19
N PHE A 297 19.35 -30.12 -14.89
CA PHE A 297 20.54 -30.30 -14.06
C PHE A 297 20.14 -30.90 -12.70
N PRO A 298 20.03 -32.25 -12.59
CA PRO A 298 19.57 -32.91 -11.36
C PRO A 298 20.36 -32.53 -10.10
N ILE A 299 21.66 -32.28 -10.26
CA ILE A 299 22.57 -31.87 -9.18
C ILE A 299 22.28 -30.48 -8.61
N VAL A 300 21.53 -29.62 -9.31
CA VAL A 300 21.07 -28.32 -8.78
C VAL A 300 20.03 -28.54 -7.66
N SER A 301 19.36 -29.69 -7.62
CA SER A 301 18.42 -30.02 -6.55
C SER A 301 19.11 -30.13 -5.18
N ASP A 302 20.40 -30.48 -5.14
CA ASP A 302 21.20 -30.45 -3.90
C ASP A 302 21.24 -29.04 -3.31
N TYR A 303 21.39 -28.01 -4.16
CA TYR A 303 21.37 -26.63 -3.71
C TYR A 303 19.99 -26.24 -3.17
N TYR A 304 18.91 -26.49 -3.92
CA TYR A 304 17.56 -26.09 -3.48
C TYR A 304 17.10 -26.76 -2.19
N ASN A 305 17.57 -28.00 -1.94
CA ASN A 305 17.25 -28.75 -0.73
C ASN A 305 18.25 -28.54 0.41
N SER A 306 19.37 -27.86 0.16
CA SER A 306 20.34 -27.46 1.19
C SER A 306 19.84 -26.31 2.06
N ALA A 307 20.50 -26.10 3.20
CA ALA A 307 20.26 -24.94 4.07
C ALA A 307 20.37 -23.61 3.29
N TRP A 308 21.36 -23.47 2.40
CA TRP A 308 21.54 -22.28 1.56
C TRP A 308 20.39 -22.05 0.59
N GLY A 309 19.88 -23.12 -0.03
CA GLY A 309 18.69 -23.07 -0.87
C GLY A 309 17.47 -22.54 -0.11
N LEU A 310 17.22 -23.07 1.08
CA LEU A 310 16.11 -22.64 1.95
C LEU A 310 16.28 -21.18 2.43
N TYR A 311 17.48 -20.77 2.83
CA TYR A 311 17.75 -19.38 3.18
C TYR A 311 17.54 -18.43 2.00
N SER A 312 17.99 -18.82 0.79
CA SER A 312 17.80 -18.02 -0.43
C SER A 312 16.31 -17.89 -0.78
N LEU A 313 15.52 -18.96 -0.61
CA LEU A 313 14.08 -18.97 -0.82
C LEU A 313 13.36 -18.04 0.17
N ILE A 314 13.68 -18.13 1.48
CA ILE A 314 13.09 -17.26 2.51
C ILE A 314 13.48 -15.80 2.27
N LEU A 315 14.75 -15.52 1.98
CA LEU A 315 15.22 -14.18 1.64
C LEU A 315 14.45 -13.60 0.46
N LEU A 316 14.20 -14.41 -0.55
CA LEU A 316 13.44 -14.02 -1.73
C LEU A 316 11.97 -13.71 -1.39
N TYR A 317 11.31 -14.49 -0.51
CA TYR A 317 9.98 -14.13 0.00
C TYR A 317 9.97 -12.84 0.83
N ILE A 318 11.03 -12.56 1.60
CA ILE A 318 11.19 -11.29 2.31
C ILE A 318 11.34 -10.15 1.31
N ILE A 319 12.14 -10.31 0.26
CA ILE A 319 12.29 -9.33 -0.83
C ILE A 319 10.94 -9.07 -1.50
N PHE A 320 10.17 -10.12 -1.78
CA PHE A 320 8.83 -9.99 -2.34
C PHE A 320 7.91 -9.17 -1.42
N ALA A 321 7.81 -9.56 -0.15
CA ALA A 321 6.96 -8.88 0.82
C ALA A 321 7.35 -7.40 0.99
N THR A 322 8.64 -7.10 1.12
CA THR A 322 9.15 -5.73 1.25
C THR A 322 8.90 -4.90 0.01
N SER A 323 9.18 -5.43 -1.18
CA SER A 323 8.85 -4.78 -2.45
C SER A 323 7.36 -4.50 -2.61
N PHE A 324 6.48 -5.43 -2.22
CA PHE A 324 5.03 -5.20 -2.31
C PHE A 324 4.53 -4.14 -1.34
N ILE A 325 5.02 -4.14 -0.10
CA ILE A 325 4.66 -3.12 0.89
C ILE A 325 5.16 -1.75 0.42
N ALA A 326 6.41 -1.66 -0.03
CA ALA A 326 6.99 -0.43 -0.55
C ALA A 326 6.22 0.10 -1.76
N LEU A 327 5.91 -0.74 -2.74
CA LEU A 327 5.12 -0.35 -3.92
C LEU A 327 3.71 0.10 -3.56
N ARG A 328 3.09 -0.52 -2.55
CA ARG A 328 1.78 -0.09 -2.07
C ARG A 328 1.85 1.30 -1.44
N ILE A 329 2.84 1.56 -0.59
CA ILE A 329 3.09 2.88 0.01
C ILE A 329 3.41 3.94 -1.05
N LEU A 330 4.15 3.56 -2.10
CA LEU A 330 4.48 4.46 -3.20
C LEU A 330 3.26 4.80 -4.08
N LYS A 331 2.35 3.83 -4.27
CA LYS A 331 1.14 3.98 -5.10
C LYS A 331 -0.09 4.55 -4.37
N GLY A 332 -0.20 4.38 -3.06
CA GLY A 332 -1.28 4.94 -2.24
C GLY A 332 -0.77 5.31 -0.84
N VAL A 333 -1.23 6.36 -0.16
CA VAL A 333 -2.37 7.26 -0.32
C VAL A 333 -1.97 8.60 0.30
N ASP A 334 -2.26 9.71 -0.38
CA ASP A 334 -2.37 11.02 0.28
C ASP A 334 -3.58 10.96 1.24
N GLY A 335 -3.32 10.93 2.54
CA GLY A 335 -4.25 11.29 3.63
C GLY A 335 -5.42 10.34 3.91
N ASP A 336 -5.31 9.54 4.99
CA ASP A 336 -6.42 9.43 5.93
C ASP A 336 -6.08 10.31 7.14
N ALA A 337 -6.50 11.58 7.10
CA ALA A 337 -6.51 12.42 8.30
C ALA A 337 -7.35 11.77 9.43
N GLN A 338 -8.33 10.92 9.06
CA GLN A 338 -9.15 10.15 9.99
C GLN A 338 -8.37 9.06 10.77
N ALA A 339 -7.27 8.53 10.23
CA ALA A 339 -6.50 7.45 10.88
C ALA A 339 -5.83 7.89 12.19
N VAL A 340 -5.63 9.20 12.37
CA VAL A 340 -5.01 9.77 13.58
C VAL A 340 -5.94 9.67 14.80
N LYS A 341 -7.28 9.73 14.60
CA LYS A 341 -8.27 9.75 15.71
C LYS A 341 -8.47 8.39 16.39
N ASP A 342 -8.16 7.27 15.72
CA ASP A 342 -8.38 5.91 16.25
C ASP A 342 -7.11 5.21 16.77
N GLU A 343 -5.98 5.91 16.78
CA GLU A 343 -4.69 5.33 17.14
C GLU A 343 -4.65 4.87 18.61
N GLY A 344 -4.05 3.69 18.86
CA GLY A 344 -3.77 3.21 20.21
C GLY A 344 -4.95 2.63 20.99
N LYS A 345 -6.19 2.63 20.47
CA LYS A 345 -7.36 2.08 21.17
C LYS A 345 -7.17 0.62 21.61
N TRP A 346 -6.55 -0.22 20.78
CA TRP A 346 -6.28 -1.63 21.11
C TRP A 346 -5.11 -1.79 22.10
N LEU A 347 -4.05 -0.97 21.97
CA LEU A 347 -2.92 -0.94 22.92
C LEU A 347 -3.41 -0.54 24.31
N ASN A 348 -4.28 0.45 24.39
CA ASN A 348 -4.90 0.88 25.65
C ASN A 348 -5.80 -0.21 26.26
N ARG A 349 -6.44 -1.09 25.44
CA ARG A 349 -7.14 -2.27 25.97
C ARG A 349 -6.18 -3.28 26.58
N LEU A 350 -5.03 -3.53 25.95
CA LEU A 350 -4.00 -4.42 26.50
C LEU A 350 -3.36 -3.88 27.80
N LEU A 351 -3.14 -2.57 27.88
CA LEU A 351 -2.61 -1.92 29.09
C LEU A 351 -3.54 -2.01 30.32
N LYS A 352 -4.83 -2.34 30.13
CA LYS A 352 -5.73 -2.59 31.26
C LYS A 352 -5.40 -3.89 32.00
N ILE A 353 -4.71 -4.83 31.36
CA ILE A 353 -4.30 -6.09 31.98
C ILE A 353 -3.16 -5.81 32.97
N LYS A 354 -3.36 -6.16 34.25
CA LYS A 354 -2.42 -5.84 35.35
C LYS A 354 -0.99 -6.34 35.10
N GLY A 355 -0.84 -7.56 34.58
CA GLY A 355 0.47 -8.14 34.25
C GLY A 355 1.20 -7.36 33.15
N VAL A 356 0.48 -6.99 32.09
CA VAL A 356 1.04 -6.20 30.97
C VAL A 356 1.45 -4.81 31.45
N LYS A 357 0.61 -4.14 32.24
CA LYS A 357 0.92 -2.82 32.82
C LYS A 357 2.19 -2.86 33.68
N GLN A 358 2.35 -3.90 34.49
CA GLN A 358 3.54 -4.05 35.36
C GLN A 358 4.81 -4.30 34.55
N MET A 359 4.76 -5.15 33.51
CA MET A 359 5.91 -5.39 32.63
C MET A 359 6.31 -4.12 31.87
N VAL A 360 5.34 -3.42 31.28
CA VAL A 360 5.58 -2.18 30.53
C VAL A 360 6.09 -1.07 31.45
N GLY A 361 5.57 -0.98 32.67
CA GLY A 361 6.00 0.03 33.65
C GLY A 361 7.46 -0.12 34.09
N ARG A 362 8.05 -1.32 34.02
CA ARG A 362 9.48 -1.53 34.30
C ARG A 362 10.41 -1.08 33.18
N ILE A 363 9.91 -1.06 31.94
CA ILE A 363 10.68 -0.71 30.74
C ILE A 363 10.48 0.76 30.38
N THR A 364 9.34 1.33 30.73
CA THR A 364 9.04 2.76 30.52
C THR A 364 9.91 3.63 31.43
N PRO A 365 10.60 4.66 30.90
CA PRO A 365 11.35 5.61 31.72
C PRO A 365 10.43 6.39 32.66
N ALA A 366 10.91 6.66 33.88
CA ALA A 366 10.22 7.49 34.85
C ALA A 366 10.00 8.92 34.33
N GLU A 367 8.97 9.61 34.81
CA GLU A 367 8.55 10.93 34.31
C GLU A 367 9.66 12.01 34.39
N HIS A 368 10.62 11.84 35.30
CA HIS A 368 11.70 12.80 35.55
C HIS A 368 12.94 12.57 34.68
N ASP A 369 12.95 11.54 33.83
CA ASP A 369 14.08 11.23 32.97
C ASP A 369 14.03 12.02 31.64
N SER A 370 15.20 12.48 31.19
CA SER A 370 15.40 13.06 29.86
C SER A 370 14.87 12.17 28.72
N LEU A 371 14.91 10.84 28.87
CA LEU A 371 14.39 9.90 27.88
C LEU A 371 12.86 9.95 27.79
N HIS A 372 12.18 10.17 28.92
CA HIS A 372 10.74 10.34 28.98
C HIS A 372 10.32 11.61 28.22
N LEU A 373 11.01 12.73 28.47
CA LEU A 373 10.77 14.00 27.78
C LEU A 373 11.03 13.89 26.27
N LYS A 374 12.12 13.22 25.86
CA LYS A 374 12.41 12.97 24.44
C LYS A 374 11.30 12.15 23.77
N ALA A 375 10.82 11.09 24.44
CA ALA A 375 9.72 10.27 23.91
C ALA A 375 8.40 11.06 23.82
N LEU A 376 8.08 11.85 24.84
CA LEU A 376 6.92 12.74 24.84
C LEU A 376 6.99 13.75 23.69
N ASN A 377 8.15 14.37 23.48
CA ASN A 377 8.36 15.32 22.39
C ASN A 377 8.21 14.66 21.02
N LYS A 378 8.78 13.46 20.81
CA LYS A 378 8.58 12.71 19.55
C LYS A 378 7.10 12.44 19.28
N LEU A 379 6.33 12.03 20.28
CA LEU A 379 4.89 11.78 20.15
C LEU A 379 4.12 13.08 19.85
N LYS A 380 4.43 14.15 20.58
CA LYS A 380 3.86 15.48 20.37
C LYS A 380 4.15 15.99 18.97
N GLU A 381 5.38 15.87 18.47
CA GLU A 381 5.77 16.30 17.13
C GLU A 381 5.11 15.46 16.03
N ALA A 382 4.90 14.15 16.27
CA ALA A 382 4.22 13.25 15.33
C ALA A 382 2.68 13.31 15.37
N ASN A 383 2.09 14.18 16.21
CA ASN A 383 0.64 14.24 16.47
C ASN A 383 0.02 12.88 16.84
N SER A 384 0.76 12.07 17.60
CA SER A 384 0.26 10.77 18.02
C SER A 384 -0.55 10.90 19.30
N SER A 385 -1.74 10.29 19.33
CA SER A 385 -2.58 10.18 20.53
C SER A 385 -2.13 9.05 21.47
N LEU A 386 -1.02 8.38 21.16
CA LEU A 386 -0.45 7.32 22.00
C LEU A 386 0.02 7.87 23.35
N THR A 387 -0.38 7.21 24.41
CA THR A 387 0.25 7.41 25.72
C THR A 387 1.67 6.84 25.70
N ILE A 388 2.56 7.36 26.55
CA ILE A 388 3.94 6.86 26.64
C ILE A 388 3.97 5.35 26.95
N HIS A 389 3.08 4.89 27.82
CA HIS A 389 2.95 3.47 28.14
C HIS A 389 2.50 2.65 26.92
N ALA A 390 1.57 3.16 26.11
CA ALA A 390 1.14 2.48 24.89
C ALA A 390 2.25 2.43 23.84
N TYR A 391 3.07 3.47 23.76
CA TYR A 391 4.23 3.52 22.88
C TYR A 391 5.28 2.46 23.25
N TYR A 392 5.66 2.35 24.52
CA TYR A 392 6.60 1.31 24.96
C TYR A 392 6.02 -0.11 24.86
N LEU A 393 4.71 -0.28 25.10
CA LEU A 393 4.04 -1.55 24.83
C LEU A 393 4.14 -1.94 23.35
N GLN A 394 3.95 -1.00 22.43
CA GLN A 394 4.12 -1.27 21.00
C GLN A 394 5.55 -1.71 20.66
N LYS A 395 6.59 -1.07 21.25
CA LYS A 395 8.00 -1.48 21.06
C LYS A 395 8.25 -2.92 21.52
N ILE A 396 7.70 -3.30 22.67
CA ILE A 396 7.81 -4.66 23.21
C ILE A 396 7.10 -5.66 22.31
N ILE A 397 5.86 -5.39 21.91
CA ILE A 397 5.07 -6.29 21.05
C ILE A 397 5.80 -6.53 19.72
N VAL A 398 6.29 -5.46 19.07
CA VAL A 398 7.01 -5.59 17.79
C VAL A 398 8.29 -6.44 17.95
N SER A 399 9.03 -6.25 19.04
CA SER A 399 10.23 -7.03 19.35
C SER A 399 9.91 -8.51 19.63
N VAL A 400 8.88 -8.80 20.43
CA VAL A 400 8.45 -10.17 20.76
C VAL A 400 7.91 -10.90 19.52
N VAL A 401 7.12 -10.23 18.69
CA VAL A 401 6.62 -10.81 17.44
C VAL A 401 7.78 -11.12 16.49
N ALA A 402 8.75 -10.21 16.35
CA ALA A 402 9.94 -10.45 15.54
C ALA A 402 10.75 -11.66 16.04
N PHE A 403 10.94 -11.77 17.36
CA PHE A 403 11.62 -12.91 17.99
C PHE A 403 10.93 -14.24 17.68
N LEU A 404 9.61 -14.31 17.90
CA LEU A 404 8.82 -15.53 17.63
C LEU A 404 8.87 -15.93 16.16
N VAL A 405 8.74 -14.96 15.25
CA VAL A 405 8.79 -15.21 13.80
C VAL A 405 10.14 -15.79 13.38
N ILE A 406 11.25 -15.26 13.91
CA ILE A 406 12.59 -15.76 13.59
C ILE A 406 12.80 -17.19 14.11
N ILE A 407 12.37 -17.49 15.33
CA ILE A 407 12.45 -18.85 15.88
C ILE A 407 11.63 -19.83 15.03
N VAL A 408 10.40 -19.47 14.66
CA VAL A 408 9.57 -20.31 13.80
C VAL A 408 10.25 -20.58 12.46
N PHE A 409 10.88 -19.57 11.86
CA PHE A 409 11.64 -19.77 10.62
C PHE A 409 12.85 -20.70 10.81
N GLN A 410 13.67 -20.49 11.84
CA GLN A 410 14.85 -21.33 12.10
C GLN A 410 14.45 -22.80 12.36
N VAL A 411 13.45 -23.04 13.20
CA VAL A 411 12.94 -24.39 13.49
C VAL A 411 12.37 -25.04 12.23
N SER A 412 11.60 -24.29 11.43
CA SER A 412 11.06 -24.80 10.17
C SER A 412 12.15 -25.18 9.16
N ILE A 413 13.26 -24.45 9.12
CA ILE A 413 14.42 -24.77 8.26
C ILE A 413 15.03 -26.11 8.69
N HIS A 414 15.35 -26.30 9.97
CA HIS A 414 15.91 -27.56 10.46
C HIS A 414 14.98 -28.76 10.22
N GLN A 415 13.67 -28.58 10.43
CA GLN A 415 12.69 -29.62 10.13
C GLN A 415 12.69 -29.99 8.64
N THR A 416 12.79 -28.99 7.76
CA THR A 416 12.84 -29.22 6.32
C THR A 416 14.13 -29.92 5.90
N ILE A 417 15.28 -29.52 6.46
CA ILE A 417 16.57 -30.17 6.18
C ILE A 417 16.53 -31.65 6.62
N LYS A 418 16.04 -31.92 7.84
CA LYS A 418 15.89 -33.30 8.33
C LYS A 418 15.00 -34.14 7.43
N HIS A 419 13.89 -33.58 6.99
CA HIS A 419 12.99 -34.26 6.05
C HIS A 419 13.68 -34.53 4.72
N ASN A 420 14.40 -33.55 4.16
CA ASN A 420 15.14 -33.69 2.90
C ASN A 420 16.29 -34.72 2.98
N VAL A 421 16.93 -34.88 4.14
CA VAL A 421 17.99 -35.90 4.35
C VAL A 421 17.40 -37.31 4.43
N LEU A 422 16.25 -37.45 5.09
CA LEU A 422 15.54 -38.73 5.27
C LEU A 422 14.88 -39.18 3.96
N GLU A 423 14.25 -38.24 3.25
CA GLU A 423 13.58 -38.43 1.97
C GLU A 423 14.13 -37.43 0.94
N PRO A 424 15.31 -37.70 0.34
CA PRO A 424 15.84 -36.87 -0.74
C PRO A 424 14.88 -36.83 -1.93
N ASN A 425 14.98 -35.83 -2.79
CA ASN A 425 14.10 -35.76 -3.95
C ASN A 425 14.37 -36.94 -4.91
N ILE A 426 13.32 -37.73 -5.19
CA ILE A 426 13.40 -38.93 -6.05
C ILE A 426 13.96 -38.61 -7.45
N ALA A 427 13.80 -37.38 -7.94
CA ALA A 427 14.33 -36.94 -9.23
C ALA A 427 15.88 -36.91 -9.26
N ILE A 428 16.53 -36.74 -8.09
CA ILE A 428 17.99 -36.73 -7.95
C ILE A 428 18.54 -38.14 -8.14
N THR A 429 17.87 -39.15 -7.56
CA THR A 429 18.32 -40.53 -7.58
C THR A 429 17.92 -41.28 -8.84
N THR A 430 16.86 -40.84 -9.53
CA THR A 430 16.31 -41.56 -10.70
C THR A 430 16.77 -41.02 -12.05
N GLY A 431 17.34 -39.81 -12.10
CA GLY A 431 17.89 -39.22 -13.33
C GLY A 431 16.85 -39.00 -14.43
N GLY A 432 16.48 -37.74 -14.70
CA GLY A 432 15.40 -37.40 -15.64
C GLY A 432 15.56 -37.91 -17.10
N ASN A 433 16.77 -38.26 -17.53
CA ASN A 433 17.09 -38.70 -18.90
C ASN A 433 17.43 -40.20 -19.02
N GLN A 434 17.14 -41.03 -18.01
CA GLN A 434 17.40 -42.47 -18.06
C GLN A 434 16.30 -43.23 -18.84
N PRO A 435 16.62 -44.37 -19.51
CA PRO A 435 15.64 -45.30 -20.04
C PRO A 435 14.67 -45.79 -18.95
N GLU A 436 13.40 -46.06 -19.31
CA GLU A 436 12.32 -46.42 -18.36
C GLU A 436 12.69 -47.60 -17.43
N SER A 437 13.42 -48.60 -17.94
CA SER A 437 13.89 -49.74 -17.15
C SER A 437 14.91 -49.37 -16.08
N GLN A 438 15.84 -48.46 -16.38
CA GLN A 438 16.85 -47.99 -15.41
C GLN A 438 16.23 -47.05 -14.37
N ARG A 439 15.21 -46.29 -14.77
CA ARG A 439 14.48 -45.42 -13.87
C ARG A 439 13.70 -46.21 -12.80
N LEU A 440 13.03 -47.30 -13.18
CA LEU A 440 12.32 -48.17 -12.22
C LEU A 440 13.26 -48.80 -11.19
N LEU A 441 14.42 -49.31 -11.63
CA LEU A 441 15.45 -49.85 -10.74
C LEU A 441 15.99 -48.77 -9.78
N SER A 442 16.16 -47.54 -10.25
CA SER A 442 16.61 -46.41 -9.44
C SER A 442 15.53 -45.93 -8.44
N GLU A 443 14.25 -46.02 -8.79
CA GLU A 443 13.12 -45.73 -7.90
C GLU A 443 13.01 -46.79 -6.77
N GLU A 444 13.21 -48.07 -7.08
CA GLU A 444 13.25 -49.14 -6.09
C GLU A 444 14.44 -49.01 -5.14
N ARG A 445 15.63 -48.72 -5.68
CA ARG A 445 16.83 -48.42 -4.90
C ARG A 445 16.62 -47.24 -3.96
N TYR A 446 16.03 -46.15 -4.44
CA TYR A 446 15.70 -44.97 -3.63
C TYR A 446 14.80 -45.33 -2.43
N ARG A 447 13.73 -46.11 -2.67
CA ARG A 447 12.81 -46.52 -1.60
C ARG A 447 13.51 -47.37 -0.55
N PHE A 448 14.36 -48.29 -0.99
CA PHE A 448 15.16 -49.13 -0.11
C PHE A 448 16.14 -48.30 0.74
N GLU A 449 16.89 -47.39 0.11
CA GLU A 449 17.84 -46.51 0.81
C GLU A 449 17.14 -45.67 1.88
N ASN A 450 15.99 -45.08 1.56
CA ASN A 450 15.24 -44.25 2.50
C ASN A 450 14.61 -45.06 3.64
N SER A 451 14.07 -46.25 3.36
CA SER A 451 13.57 -47.13 4.42
C SER A 451 14.69 -47.56 5.36
N LEU A 452 15.86 -47.89 4.80
CA LEU A 452 17.01 -48.33 5.58
C LEU A 452 17.59 -47.19 6.44
N VAL A 453 17.74 -45.98 5.89
CA VAL A 453 18.16 -44.79 6.63
C VAL A 453 17.13 -44.44 7.71
N GLY A 454 15.83 -44.50 7.41
CA GLY A 454 14.75 -44.27 8.38
C GLY A 454 14.79 -45.26 9.55
N GLU A 455 15.00 -46.55 9.28
CA GLU A 455 15.17 -47.57 10.30
C GLU A 455 16.43 -47.37 11.16
N LEU A 456 17.55 -46.99 10.55
CA LEU A 456 18.81 -46.71 11.25
C LEU A 456 18.70 -45.49 12.17
N VAL A 457 18.03 -44.43 11.70
CA VAL A 457 17.72 -43.24 12.50
C VAL A 457 16.79 -43.60 13.66
N ALA A 458 15.77 -44.43 13.43
CA ALA A 458 14.81 -44.83 14.46
C ALA A 458 15.40 -45.74 15.55
N LYS A 459 16.35 -46.62 15.18
CA LYS A 459 17.01 -47.54 16.12
C LYS A 459 18.16 -46.90 16.92
N ASP A 460 18.60 -45.71 16.55
CA ASP A 460 19.69 -44.94 17.21
C ASP A 460 20.95 -45.77 17.51
N VAL A 461 21.38 -46.57 16.52
CA VAL A 461 22.45 -47.56 16.68
C VAL A 461 23.85 -46.93 16.60
N SER A 462 24.85 -47.52 17.26
CA SER A 462 26.28 -47.16 17.16
C SER A 462 26.81 -47.34 15.72
N PRO A 463 27.80 -46.55 15.24
CA PRO A 463 28.29 -46.61 13.87
C PRO A 463 28.72 -48.01 13.39
N ASP A 464 29.34 -48.78 14.29
CA ASP A 464 29.83 -50.13 13.98
C ASP A 464 28.68 -51.13 13.78
N GLU A 465 27.65 -51.07 14.62
CA GLU A 465 26.45 -51.91 14.52
C GLU A 465 25.54 -51.51 13.36
N ALA A 466 25.49 -50.21 13.03
CA ALA A 466 24.78 -49.68 11.87
C ALA A 466 25.42 -50.18 10.56
N SER A 467 26.75 -50.23 10.47
CA SER A 467 27.45 -50.79 9.31
C SER A 467 27.13 -52.27 9.12
N ALA A 468 27.15 -53.08 10.18
CA ALA A 468 26.78 -54.49 10.15
C ALA A 468 25.31 -54.72 9.72
N TYR A 469 24.39 -53.83 10.14
CA TYR A 469 22.99 -53.86 9.72
C TYR A 469 22.82 -53.53 8.22
N ILE A 470 23.60 -52.57 7.71
CA ILE A 470 23.63 -52.21 6.29
C ILE A 470 24.14 -53.39 5.46
N TYR A 471 25.26 -54.01 5.84
CA TYR A 471 25.83 -55.18 5.13
C TYR A 471 24.86 -56.36 5.09
N LYS A 472 24.12 -56.62 6.17
CA LYS A 472 23.11 -57.69 6.21
C LYS A 472 21.95 -57.45 5.23
N ASN A 473 21.50 -56.21 5.08
CA ASN A 473 20.36 -55.85 4.24
C ASN A 473 20.73 -55.64 2.76
N LEU A 474 22.02 -55.59 2.44
CA LEU A 474 22.57 -55.46 1.09
C LEU A 474 22.56 -56.75 0.26
N GLN A 475 22.40 -57.91 0.89
CA GLN A 475 22.47 -59.21 0.22
C GLN A 475 21.24 -59.48 -0.68
N ASP A 476 21.48 -60.09 -1.85
CA ASP A 476 20.49 -60.63 -2.81
C ASP A 476 19.45 -59.62 -3.35
N LYS A 477 19.88 -58.43 -3.78
CA LYS A 477 18.99 -57.42 -4.39
C LYS A 477 19.35 -57.11 -5.85
N ASN A 478 18.41 -57.39 -6.76
CA ASN A 478 18.56 -57.18 -8.22
C ASN A 478 18.62 -55.70 -8.67
N TYR A 479 18.31 -54.75 -7.79
CA TYR A 479 18.31 -53.31 -8.09
C TYR A 479 19.62 -52.60 -7.70
N LEU A 480 20.61 -53.33 -7.15
CA LEU A 480 21.95 -52.79 -6.88
C LEU A 480 22.87 -53.02 -8.10
N PRO A 481 23.78 -52.07 -8.42
CA PRO A 481 24.77 -52.24 -9.48
C PRO A 481 25.67 -53.47 -9.28
N GLU A 482 25.92 -54.24 -10.34
CA GLU A 482 26.93 -55.31 -10.34
C GLU A 482 28.34 -54.71 -10.12
N GLY A 483 29.07 -55.18 -9.11
CA GLY A 483 30.40 -54.66 -8.74
C GLY A 483 30.39 -53.49 -7.75
N LEU A 484 29.31 -53.31 -6.99
CA LEU A 484 29.21 -52.31 -5.93
C LEU A 484 30.30 -52.49 -4.86
N ASP A 485 31.05 -51.43 -4.56
CA ASP A 485 31.94 -51.35 -3.39
C ASP A 485 31.07 -51.16 -2.13
N GLU A 486 30.73 -52.27 -1.47
CA GLU A 486 29.83 -52.29 -0.31
C GLU A 486 30.32 -51.38 0.82
N ALA A 487 31.64 -51.21 0.99
CA ALA A 487 32.21 -50.35 2.01
C ALA A 487 31.97 -48.86 1.73
N LYS A 488 32.17 -48.42 0.48
CA LYS A 488 31.86 -47.03 0.09
C LYS A 488 30.37 -46.74 0.13
N TYR A 489 29.55 -47.71 -0.25
CA TYR A 489 28.10 -47.56 -0.22
C TYR A 489 27.55 -47.47 1.21
N ALA A 490 28.02 -48.32 2.10
CA ALA A 490 27.70 -48.25 3.53
C ALA A 490 28.17 -46.93 4.16
N ALA A 491 29.37 -46.45 3.80
CA ALA A 491 29.89 -45.17 4.26
C ALA A 491 28.99 -43.99 3.83
N GLY A 492 28.49 -43.98 2.59
CA GLY A 492 27.58 -42.92 2.11
C GLY A 492 26.21 -42.94 2.81
N LEU A 493 25.69 -44.12 3.15
CA LEU A 493 24.46 -44.24 3.94
C LEU A 493 24.67 -43.78 5.39
N MET A 494 25.82 -44.11 5.98
CA MET A 494 26.20 -43.66 7.32
C MET A 494 26.39 -42.14 7.40
N GLU A 495 27.00 -41.53 6.38
CA GLU A 495 27.13 -40.07 6.28
C GLU A 495 25.76 -39.38 6.28
N ARG A 496 24.74 -39.97 5.63
CA ARG A 496 23.36 -39.46 5.67
C ARG A 496 22.73 -39.55 7.07
N VAL A 497 22.95 -40.66 7.78
CA VAL A 497 22.47 -40.83 9.16
C VAL A 497 23.16 -39.84 10.10
N GLU A 498 24.46 -39.64 9.95
CA GLU A 498 25.22 -38.67 10.73
C GLU A 498 24.78 -37.23 10.42
N ALA A 499 24.56 -36.89 9.15
CA ALA A 499 24.01 -35.60 8.75
C ALA A 499 22.66 -35.33 9.44
N TYR A 500 21.76 -36.33 9.49
CA TYR A 500 20.48 -36.21 10.19
C TYR A 500 20.65 -35.97 11.71
N LYS A 501 21.56 -36.71 12.35
CA LYS A 501 21.83 -36.57 13.80
C LYS A 501 22.51 -35.23 14.14
N SER A 502 23.39 -34.76 13.26
CA SER A 502 24.15 -33.50 13.43
C SER A 502 23.29 -32.24 13.25
N GLU A 503 22.14 -32.36 12.59
CA GLU A 503 21.22 -31.26 12.36
C GLU A 503 20.34 -31.03 13.60
N TYR A 504 20.58 -29.95 14.33
CA TYR A 504 19.73 -29.53 15.46
C TYR A 504 19.79 -28.01 15.62
N TYR A 505 18.85 -27.47 16.40
CA TYR A 505 18.82 -26.04 16.69
C TYR A 505 20.01 -25.64 17.58
N LYS A 506 20.97 -24.93 16.98
CA LYS A 506 22.23 -24.55 17.65
C LYS A 506 22.00 -23.34 18.56
N TRP A 507 22.71 -23.29 19.69
CA TRP A 507 22.52 -22.24 20.69
C TRP A 507 22.82 -20.82 20.17
N TYR A 508 23.74 -20.67 19.21
CA TYR A 508 24.05 -19.36 18.63
C TYR A 508 22.90 -18.81 17.77
N GLU A 509 22.02 -19.65 17.24
CA GLU A 509 20.87 -19.22 16.45
C GLU A 509 19.82 -18.50 17.32
N LEU A 510 19.71 -18.92 18.58
CA LEU A 510 18.91 -18.24 19.59
C LEU A 510 19.48 -16.85 19.92
N MET A 511 20.81 -16.72 20.00
CA MET A 511 21.47 -15.43 20.19
C MET A 511 21.21 -14.49 19.01
N ILE A 512 21.26 -14.99 17.78
CA ILE A 512 20.92 -14.21 16.58
C ILE A 512 19.47 -13.73 16.65
N ALA A 513 18.53 -14.60 17.01
CA ALA A 513 17.12 -14.22 17.16
C ALA A 513 16.94 -13.10 18.20
N PHE A 514 17.67 -13.16 19.32
CA PHE A 514 17.64 -12.12 20.35
C PHE A 514 18.21 -10.78 19.84
N CYS A 515 19.35 -10.79 19.15
CA CYS A 515 19.94 -9.59 18.56
C CYS A 515 19.00 -8.90 17.56
N VAL A 516 18.33 -9.68 16.70
CA VAL A 516 17.37 -9.13 15.73
C VAL A 516 16.14 -8.57 16.46
N ALA A 517 15.64 -9.24 17.49
CA ALA A 517 14.52 -8.74 18.29
C ALA A 517 14.84 -7.38 18.95
N LEU A 518 16.08 -7.18 19.43
CA LEU A 518 16.55 -5.89 19.95
C LEU A 518 16.59 -4.81 18.87
N ALA A 519 16.98 -5.15 17.63
CA ALA A 519 16.92 -4.19 16.52
C ALA A 519 15.47 -3.76 16.23
N PHE A 520 14.53 -4.71 16.21
CA PHE A 520 13.10 -4.43 15.98
C PHE A 520 12.43 -3.61 17.09
N PHE A 521 13.01 -3.57 18.29
CA PHE A 521 12.55 -2.68 19.36
C PHE A 521 12.62 -1.20 18.95
N TYR A 522 13.53 -0.81 18.06
CA TYR A 522 13.66 0.56 17.54
C TYR A 522 12.77 0.86 16.32
N ALA A 523 12.05 -0.13 15.78
CA ALA A 523 11.20 0.07 14.60
C ALA A 523 10.08 1.12 14.83
N PRO A 524 9.39 1.17 15.99
CA PRO A 524 8.41 2.23 16.26
C PRO A 524 9.01 3.64 16.35
N ASP A 525 10.28 3.78 16.78
CA ASP A 525 10.97 5.07 16.77
C ASP A 525 11.16 5.57 15.32
N ALA A 526 11.56 4.68 14.41
CA ALA A 526 11.69 5.00 12.99
C ALA A 526 10.33 5.39 12.36
N TYR A 527 9.25 4.70 12.74
CA TYR A 527 7.90 5.04 12.30
C TYR A 527 7.47 6.46 12.73
N LEU A 528 7.75 6.87 13.97
CA LEU A 528 7.44 8.22 14.44
C LEU A 528 8.22 9.31 13.68
N VAL A 529 9.47 9.06 13.31
CA VAL A 529 10.27 10.00 12.51
C VAL A 529 9.64 10.22 11.13
N ILE A 530 9.19 9.15 10.48
CA ILE A 530 8.48 9.24 9.19
C ILE A 530 7.19 10.05 9.36
N ARG A 531 6.43 9.79 10.44
CA ARG A 531 5.17 10.49 10.70
C ARG A 531 5.35 11.97 11.02
N LYS A 532 6.40 12.34 11.76
CA LYS A 532 6.77 13.74 11.98
C LYS A 532 6.95 14.48 10.65
N GLN A 533 7.59 13.84 9.67
CA GLN A 533 7.75 14.44 8.35
C GLN A 533 6.40 14.59 7.63
N ILE A 534 5.54 13.57 7.65
CA ILE A 534 4.19 13.64 7.07
C ILE A 534 3.39 14.80 7.69
N ARG A 535 3.42 14.96 9.01
CA ARG A 535 2.72 16.04 9.70
C ARG A 535 3.19 17.43 9.24
N LYS A 536 4.49 17.63 9.02
CA LYS A 536 4.98 18.91 8.48
C LYS A 536 4.35 19.26 7.14
N TRP A 537 4.13 18.26 6.29
CA TRP A 537 3.41 18.46 5.02
C TRP A 537 1.95 18.82 5.24
N GLU A 538 1.27 18.17 6.20
CA GLU A 538 -0.13 18.48 6.52
C GLU A 538 -0.25 19.91 7.08
N MET A 539 0.66 20.33 7.98
CA MET A 539 0.72 21.70 8.50
C MET A 539 0.95 22.72 7.38
N GLN A 540 1.89 22.46 6.46
CA GLN A 540 2.11 23.33 5.31
C GLN A 540 0.84 23.46 4.45
N ASN A 541 0.18 22.34 4.15
CA ASN A 541 -1.04 22.35 3.35
C ASN A 541 -2.17 23.16 3.99
N GLU A 542 -2.29 23.11 5.31
CA GLU A 542 -3.27 23.89 6.05
C GLU A 542 -2.95 25.39 6.02
N VAL A 543 -1.69 25.77 6.23
CA VAL A 543 -1.24 27.17 6.14
C VAL A 543 -1.40 27.74 4.72
N ASP A 544 -1.14 26.95 3.69
CA ASP A 544 -1.40 27.40 2.31
C ASP A 544 -2.90 27.69 2.09
N GLY A 545 -3.77 26.90 2.73
CA GLY A 545 -5.21 27.15 2.78
C GLY A 545 -5.55 28.44 3.53
N PHE A 546 -4.90 28.70 4.67
CA PHE A 546 -5.02 29.93 5.43
C PHE A 546 -4.60 31.18 4.65
N ASN A 547 -3.48 31.11 3.92
CA ASN A 547 -3.03 32.21 3.06
C ASN A 547 -4.05 32.47 1.96
N THR A 548 -4.58 31.43 1.32
CA THR A 548 -5.60 31.59 0.27
C THR A 548 -6.89 32.20 0.82
N LEU A 549 -7.32 31.77 2.00
CA LEU A 549 -8.52 32.28 2.65
C LEU A 549 -8.32 33.73 3.12
N SER A 550 -7.19 34.05 3.73
CA SER A 550 -6.85 35.43 4.14
C SER A 550 -6.80 36.38 2.94
N MET A 551 -6.35 35.90 1.77
CA MET A 551 -6.26 36.70 0.53
C MET A 551 -7.64 37.03 -0.01
N MET A 552 -8.54 36.05 0.06
CA MET A 552 -9.92 36.26 -0.32
C MET A 552 -10.56 37.29 0.62
N LEU A 553 -10.37 37.08 1.92
CA LEU A 553 -11.01 37.89 2.94
C LEU A 553 -10.52 39.34 2.94
N SER A 554 -9.22 39.57 2.73
CA SER A 554 -8.62 40.92 2.74
C SER A 554 -9.17 41.87 1.67
N ASN A 555 -9.79 41.35 0.62
CA ASN A 555 -10.40 42.16 -0.42
C ASN A 555 -11.78 42.72 -0.03
N PHE A 556 -12.39 42.23 1.05
CA PHE A 556 -13.65 42.80 1.54
C PHE A 556 -13.39 44.11 2.31
N PRO A 557 -14.10 45.20 1.99
CA PRO A 557 -13.76 46.54 2.46
C PRO A 557 -13.90 46.77 3.98
N ASN A 558 -14.64 45.91 4.70
CA ASN A 558 -14.91 46.06 6.14
C ASN A 558 -14.60 44.80 6.97
N ILE A 559 -13.73 43.91 6.47
CA ILE A 559 -13.39 42.72 7.23
C ILE A 559 -12.48 43.08 8.41
N SER A 560 -12.77 42.53 9.59
CA SER A 560 -11.88 42.64 10.74
C SER A 560 -10.85 41.52 10.77
N VAL A 561 -9.70 41.75 11.41
CA VAL A 561 -8.71 40.69 11.64
C VAL A 561 -9.28 39.56 12.50
N TYR A 562 -10.16 39.89 13.46
CA TYR A 562 -10.90 38.89 14.24
C TYR A 562 -11.73 37.97 13.36
N GLU A 563 -12.49 38.52 12.41
CA GLU A 563 -13.25 37.72 11.45
C GLU A 563 -12.32 36.82 10.63
N ILE A 564 -11.17 37.31 10.16
CA ILE A 564 -10.21 36.45 9.45
C ILE A 564 -9.80 35.27 10.34
N ILE A 565 -9.40 35.51 11.59
CA ILE A 565 -8.99 34.45 12.53
C ILE A 565 -10.14 33.47 12.78
N GLU A 566 -11.38 33.94 12.89
CA GLU A 566 -12.56 33.07 13.01
C GLU A 566 -12.70 32.14 11.80
N TRP A 567 -12.53 32.65 10.59
CA TRP A 567 -12.58 31.83 9.38
C TRP A 567 -11.42 30.86 9.27
N LEU A 568 -10.22 31.27 9.71
CA LEU A 568 -9.07 30.38 9.81
C LEU A 568 -9.36 29.25 10.81
N HIS A 569 -9.94 29.55 11.98
CA HIS A 569 -10.30 28.55 12.98
C HIS A 569 -11.31 27.53 12.42
N ARG A 570 -12.37 27.98 11.75
CA ARG A 570 -13.38 27.12 11.13
C ARG A 570 -12.83 26.22 10.02
N TYR A 571 -11.85 26.71 9.26
CA TYR A 571 -11.16 25.94 8.22
C TYR A 571 -10.13 24.96 8.80
N SER A 572 -9.59 25.26 9.99
CA SER A 572 -8.47 24.58 10.59
C SER A 572 -8.79 23.16 11.06
N TYR A 573 -7.76 22.31 11.05
CA TYR A 573 -7.81 20.98 11.65
C TYR A 573 -6.61 20.74 12.58
N ILE A 574 -5.41 21.19 12.23
CA ILE A 574 -4.20 21.02 13.04
C ILE A 574 -4.01 22.19 14.00
N PHE A 575 -4.26 23.41 13.52
CA PHE A 575 -4.07 24.65 14.27
C PHE A 575 -5.35 25.13 14.99
N GLU A 576 -6.39 24.28 15.04
CA GLU A 576 -7.73 24.63 15.50
C GLU A 576 -7.70 25.18 16.93
N ARG A 577 -6.97 24.50 17.81
CA ARG A 577 -6.85 24.88 19.23
C ARG A 577 -6.07 26.17 19.43
N GLN A 578 -5.00 26.35 18.65
CA GLN A 578 -4.16 27.55 18.72
C GLN A 578 -4.94 28.78 18.25
N LEU A 579 -5.71 28.64 17.17
CA LEU A 579 -6.58 29.70 16.66
C LEU A 579 -7.73 29.99 17.62
N LEU A 580 -8.36 28.96 18.21
CA LEU A 580 -9.41 29.16 19.23
C LEU A 580 -8.90 29.96 20.42
N ARG A 581 -7.70 29.63 20.92
CA ARG A 581 -7.08 30.37 22.03
C ARG A 581 -6.82 31.83 21.63
N CYS A 582 -6.26 32.04 20.45
CA CYS A 582 -6.06 33.37 19.90
C CYS A 582 -7.36 34.18 19.83
N MET A 583 -8.49 33.56 19.47
CA MET A 583 -9.79 34.23 19.45
C MET A 583 -10.30 34.60 20.85
N LEU A 584 -10.18 33.69 21.82
CA LEU A 584 -10.63 33.93 23.20
C LEU A 584 -9.85 35.08 23.86
N ASP A 585 -8.56 35.17 23.59
CA ASP A 585 -7.69 36.20 24.16
C ASP A 585 -7.68 37.49 23.31
N TYR A 586 -8.33 37.50 22.13
CA TYR A 586 -8.27 38.61 21.17
C TYR A 586 -8.84 39.92 21.74
N GLU A 587 -9.97 39.85 22.44
CA GLU A 587 -10.62 41.03 23.05
C GLU A 587 -9.77 41.66 24.17
N ALA A 588 -8.91 40.88 24.82
CA ALA A 588 -7.98 41.38 25.84
C ALA A 588 -6.77 42.12 25.24
N GLY A 589 -6.46 41.88 23.95
CA GLY A 589 -5.43 42.56 23.20
C GLY A 589 -5.02 41.82 21.93
N ALA A 590 -5.36 42.39 20.77
CA ALA A 590 -5.13 41.76 19.46
C ALA A 590 -3.67 41.40 19.20
N TRP A 591 -2.73 42.32 19.46
CA TRP A 591 -1.30 42.07 19.28
C TRP A 591 -0.79 40.90 20.12
N GLY A 592 -1.11 40.90 21.41
CA GLY A 592 -0.66 39.88 22.37
C GLY A 592 -1.24 38.50 22.07
N ALA A 593 -2.52 38.44 21.67
CA ALA A 593 -3.18 37.19 21.31
C ALA A 593 -2.54 36.54 20.06
N ILE A 594 -2.22 37.34 19.04
CA ILE A 594 -1.56 36.83 17.83
C ILE A 594 -0.08 36.48 18.09
N GLU A 595 0.60 37.17 19.01
CA GLU A 595 1.98 36.79 19.39
C GLU A 595 1.99 35.43 20.09
N GLN A 596 1.00 35.18 20.94
CA GLN A 596 0.83 33.88 21.57
C GLN A 596 0.51 32.76 20.57
N LEU A 597 -0.23 33.07 19.49
CA LEU A 597 -0.45 32.15 18.38
C LEU A 597 0.87 31.72 17.71
N LYS A 598 1.83 32.65 17.56
CA LYS A 598 3.17 32.34 17.01
C LYS A 598 3.94 31.39 17.92
N ASP A 599 3.98 31.70 19.22
CA ASP A 599 4.67 30.89 20.23
C ASP A 599 4.10 29.47 20.38
N ASP A 600 2.78 29.33 20.25
CA ASP A 600 2.06 28.06 20.34
C ASP A 600 2.18 27.22 19.05
N ALA A 601 2.28 27.87 17.88
CA ALA A 601 2.37 27.18 16.59
C ALA A 601 3.78 26.67 16.25
N ARG A 602 4.83 27.48 16.52
CA ARG A 602 6.25 27.20 16.20
C ARG A 602 6.46 26.66 14.79
N PHE A 603 5.78 27.27 13.83
CA PHE A 603 5.82 26.88 12.42
C PHE A 603 5.96 28.13 11.56
N VAL A 604 7.17 28.34 11.03
CA VAL A 604 7.58 29.55 10.29
C VAL A 604 6.55 30.02 9.24
N PRO A 605 5.91 29.15 8.43
CA PRO A 605 4.89 29.61 7.48
C PRO A 605 3.66 30.23 8.14
N LEU A 606 3.21 29.70 9.29
CA LEU A 606 2.08 30.27 10.04
C LEU A 606 2.49 31.55 10.77
N GLU A 607 3.73 31.61 11.28
CA GLU A 607 4.27 32.81 11.92
C GLU A 607 4.25 34.01 10.97
N ARG A 608 4.63 33.82 9.70
CA ARG A 608 4.55 34.88 8.67
C ARG A 608 3.13 35.39 8.43
N LEU A 609 2.14 34.49 8.44
CA LEU A 609 0.73 34.89 8.32
C LEU A 609 0.29 35.67 9.57
N ALA A 610 0.68 35.20 10.75
CA ALA A 610 0.39 35.85 12.01
C ALA A 610 1.01 37.25 12.10
N ASP A 611 2.24 37.45 11.62
CA ASP A 611 2.90 38.77 11.55
C ASP A 611 2.08 39.76 10.71
N ARG A 612 1.48 39.31 9.59
CA ARG A 612 0.59 40.16 8.78
C ARG A 612 -0.71 40.49 9.48
N LEU A 613 -1.30 39.52 10.15
CA LEU A 613 -2.51 39.73 10.93
C LEU A 613 -2.27 40.73 12.08
N GLN A 614 -1.09 40.68 12.73
CA GLN A 614 -0.68 41.67 13.73
C GLN A 614 -0.59 43.07 13.13
N VAL A 615 0.12 43.22 12.01
CA VAL A 615 0.27 44.50 11.33
C VAL A 615 -1.08 45.05 10.86
N ALA A 616 -1.98 44.18 10.37
CA ALA A 616 -3.34 44.54 9.98
C ALA A 616 -4.26 44.90 11.16
N ALA A 617 -3.96 44.43 12.37
CA ALA A 617 -4.79 44.68 13.55
C ALA A 617 -4.59 46.09 14.09
N ASP A 618 -3.34 46.59 14.08
CA ASP A 618 -2.97 47.84 14.77
C ASP A 618 -2.48 48.97 13.85
N LEU A 619 -1.89 48.67 12.68
CA LEU A 619 -1.09 49.65 11.94
C LEU A 619 -1.69 50.07 10.59
N ILE A 620 -2.18 49.12 9.80
CA ILE A 620 -2.63 49.37 8.43
C ILE A 620 -3.94 48.63 8.12
N PRO A 621 -4.75 49.11 7.15
CA PRO A 621 -5.93 48.39 6.70
C PRO A 621 -5.59 46.97 6.23
N VAL A 622 -6.50 46.03 6.49
CA VAL A 622 -6.35 44.62 6.09
C VAL A 622 -5.98 44.48 4.61
N LYS A 623 -6.61 45.23 3.71
CA LYS A 623 -6.33 45.18 2.27
C LYS A 623 -4.86 45.51 1.94
N GLU A 624 -4.26 46.47 2.63
CA GLU A 624 -2.87 46.89 2.43
C GLU A 624 -1.89 45.88 3.04
N ALA A 625 -2.22 45.29 4.18
CA ALA A 625 -1.38 44.25 4.81
C ALA A 625 -1.24 42.97 3.99
N PHE A 626 -2.12 42.77 3.00
CA PHE A 626 -2.21 41.56 2.19
C PHE A 626 -2.05 41.81 0.68
N ASP A 627 -1.58 42.99 0.25
CA ASP A 627 -1.49 43.33 -1.18
C ASP A 627 -0.47 42.46 -1.96
N ASP A 628 0.64 42.10 -1.33
CA ASP A 628 1.72 41.27 -1.89
C ASP A 628 1.35 39.78 -2.01
N MET A 629 0.17 39.37 -1.50
CA MET A 629 -0.15 37.96 -1.36
C MET A 629 -0.42 37.25 -2.69
N GLU A 630 -0.82 37.96 -3.74
CA GLU A 630 -0.96 37.37 -5.08
C GLU A 630 0.41 36.95 -5.65
N ALA A 631 1.44 37.79 -5.47
CA ALA A 631 2.81 37.49 -5.88
C ALA A 631 3.41 36.33 -5.06
N GLU A 632 3.20 36.34 -3.75
CA GLU A 632 3.63 35.24 -2.89
C GLU A 632 2.94 33.92 -3.18
N ARG A 633 1.64 33.97 -3.50
CA ARG A 633 0.90 32.78 -3.90
C ARG A 633 1.45 32.21 -5.21
N ALA A 634 1.76 33.07 -6.19
CA ALA A 634 2.40 32.61 -7.43
C ALA A 634 3.74 31.92 -7.14
N PHE A 635 4.57 32.50 -6.28
CA PHE A 635 5.82 31.90 -5.83
C PHE A 635 5.61 30.56 -5.08
N ALA A 636 4.64 30.50 -4.16
CA ALA A 636 4.29 29.29 -3.43
C ALA A 636 3.77 28.18 -4.36
N MET A 637 3.01 28.56 -5.39
CA MET A 637 2.53 27.63 -6.42
C MET A 637 3.68 27.03 -7.24
N ASP A 638 4.67 27.85 -7.61
CA ASP A 638 5.85 27.37 -8.31
C ASP A 638 6.76 26.51 -7.42
N GLN A 639 6.93 26.87 -6.15
CA GLN A 639 7.62 26.03 -5.17
C GLN A 639 6.90 24.68 -5.01
N ARG A 640 5.56 24.66 -5.00
CA ARG A 640 4.76 23.44 -4.93
C ARG A 640 4.93 22.59 -6.19
N LYS A 641 4.97 23.19 -7.39
CA LYS A 641 5.27 22.49 -8.65
C LYS A 641 6.64 21.82 -8.60
N GLU A 642 7.68 22.55 -8.16
CA GLU A 642 9.03 22.01 -8.01
C GLU A 642 9.07 20.87 -6.99
N HIS A 643 8.39 21.04 -5.86
CA HIS A 643 8.29 19.99 -4.84
C HIS A 643 7.56 18.74 -5.37
N TYR A 644 6.48 18.92 -6.14
CA TYR A 644 5.80 17.82 -6.80
C TYR A 644 6.73 17.13 -7.81
N GLU A 645 7.55 17.85 -8.57
CA GLU A 645 8.54 17.25 -9.46
C GLU A 645 9.56 16.39 -8.71
N LYS A 646 10.11 16.89 -7.61
CA LYS A 646 11.04 16.15 -6.73
C LYS A 646 10.37 14.91 -6.14
N THR A 647 9.11 15.02 -5.74
CA THR A 647 8.34 13.88 -5.19
C THR A 647 8.03 12.84 -6.26
N ILE A 648 7.61 13.27 -7.45
CA ILE A 648 7.32 12.39 -8.59
C ILE A 648 8.58 11.64 -9.01
N SER A 649 9.72 12.33 -9.15
CA SER A 649 10.99 11.71 -9.51
C SER A 649 11.47 10.72 -8.45
N THR A 650 11.41 11.09 -7.16
CA THR A 650 11.78 10.20 -6.05
C THR A 650 10.89 8.95 -6.01
N LYS A 651 9.56 9.12 -6.09
CA LYS A 651 8.60 8.00 -6.12
C LYS A 651 8.80 7.10 -7.36
N SER A 652 9.11 7.70 -8.51
CA SER A 652 9.41 6.97 -9.75
C SER A 652 10.66 6.10 -9.61
N THR A 653 11.76 6.67 -9.10
CA THR A 653 13.02 5.95 -8.90
C THR A 653 12.87 4.82 -7.90
N LEU A 654 12.28 5.09 -6.73
CA LEU A 654 12.01 4.06 -5.72
C LEU A 654 11.03 2.99 -6.25
N GLY A 655 10.00 3.41 -6.98
CA GLY A 655 9.03 2.51 -7.58
C GLY A 655 9.67 1.55 -8.58
N LYS A 656 10.57 2.04 -9.44
CA LYS A 656 11.34 1.19 -10.35
C LYS A 656 12.26 0.23 -9.58
N MET A 657 12.99 0.74 -8.58
CA MET A 657 13.89 -0.09 -7.77
C MET A 657 13.15 -1.25 -7.10
N PHE A 658 12.11 -0.98 -6.30
CA PHE A 658 11.31 -2.02 -5.65
C PHE A 658 10.49 -2.87 -6.64
N GLY A 659 10.17 -2.32 -7.79
CA GLY A 659 9.49 -3.01 -8.89
C GLY A 659 10.30 -4.12 -9.54
N PHE A 660 11.56 -3.85 -9.84
CA PHE A 660 12.46 -4.82 -10.51
C PHE A 660 13.24 -5.70 -9.54
N LEU A 661 13.35 -5.29 -8.26
CA LEU A 661 14.08 -6.04 -7.23
C LEU A 661 13.62 -7.51 -7.11
N PRO A 662 12.31 -7.86 -7.11
CA PRO A 662 11.85 -9.25 -7.08
C PRO A 662 12.36 -10.09 -8.25
N ILE A 663 12.33 -9.56 -9.48
CA ILE A 663 12.81 -10.27 -10.68
C ILE A 663 14.31 -10.48 -10.59
N GLN A 664 15.06 -9.42 -10.28
CA GLN A 664 16.52 -9.46 -10.18
C GLN A 664 16.97 -10.41 -9.08
N ALA A 665 16.31 -10.38 -7.91
CA ALA A 665 16.59 -11.28 -6.81
C ALA A 665 16.28 -12.74 -7.18
N THR A 666 15.15 -13.00 -7.86
CA THR A 666 14.82 -14.36 -8.33
C THR A 666 15.86 -14.89 -9.31
N PHE A 667 16.27 -14.08 -10.28
CA PHE A 667 17.31 -14.46 -11.22
C PHE A 667 18.66 -14.70 -10.54
N ALA A 668 19.09 -13.80 -9.64
CA ALA A 668 20.39 -13.90 -8.98
C ALA A 668 20.43 -15.03 -7.95
N LEU A 669 19.49 -15.06 -7.00
CA LEU A 669 19.50 -15.99 -5.87
C LEU A 669 19.01 -17.39 -6.23
N TYR A 670 18.02 -17.50 -7.12
CA TYR A 670 17.33 -18.75 -7.38
C TYR A 670 17.72 -19.40 -8.71
N LEU A 671 18.51 -18.72 -9.55
CA LEU A 671 19.03 -19.30 -10.79
C LEU A 671 20.55 -19.22 -10.84
N LEU A 672 21.14 -18.02 -10.79
CA LEU A 672 22.60 -17.84 -10.91
C LEU A 672 23.38 -18.46 -9.75
N LEU A 673 22.97 -18.22 -8.51
CA LEU A 673 23.66 -18.72 -7.31
C LEU A 673 23.73 -20.25 -7.24
N PRO A 674 22.65 -21.02 -7.50
CA PRO A 674 22.73 -22.48 -7.59
C PRO A 674 23.78 -22.98 -8.60
N PHE A 675 23.84 -22.37 -9.79
CA PHE A 675 24.83 -22.75 -10.81
C PHE A 675 26.26 -22.38 -10.40
N ALA A 676 26.46 -21.21 -9.78
CA ALA A 676 27.77 -20.82 -9.28
C ALA A 676 28.24 -21.75 -8.16
N TYR A 677 27.36 -22.07 -7.21
CA TYR A 677 27.63 -23.02 -6.13
C TYR A 677 28.04 -24.39 -6.67
N MET A 678 27.32 -24.88 -7.69
CA MET A 678 27.64 -26.12 -8.37
C MET A 678 29.01 -26.07 -9.06
N ALA A 679 29.32 -25.00 -9.80
CA ALA A 679 30.61 -24.85 -10.48
C ALA A 679 31.77 -24.86 -9.47
N PHE A 680 31.63 -24.22 -8.32
CA PHE A 680 32.63 -24.25 -7.25
C PHE A 680 32.78 -25.64 -6.63
N LYS A 681 31.67 -26.36 -6.36
CA LYS A 681 31.72 -27.73 -5.81
C LYS A 681 32.45 -28.69 -6.76
N GLN A 682 32.11 -28.65 -8.05
CA GLN A 682 32.77 -29.47 -9.06
C GLN A 682 34.26 -29.15 -9.22
N LEU A 683 34.63 -27.86 -9.17
CA LEU A 683 36.04 -27.45 -9.22
C LEU A 683 36.83 -27.92 -7.98
N SER A 684 36.21 -27.89 -6.81
CA SER A 684 36.78 -28.42 -5.56
C SER A 684 37.00 -29.93 -5.65
N ASP A 685 36.02 -30.68 -6.15
CA ASP A 685 36.14 -32.13 -6.31
C ASP A 685 37.26 -32.49 -7.32
N LEU A 686 37.37 -31.73 -8.42
CA LEU A 686 38.44 -31.89 -9.41
C LEU A 686 39.84 -31.56 -8.86
N THR A 687 39.97 -30.55 -8.01
CA THR A 687 41.24 -30.19 -7.35
C THR A 687 41.66 -31.23 -6.33
N ILE A 688 40.72 -31.80 -5.57
CA ILE A 688 41.00 -32.90 -4.65
C ILE A 688 41.47 -34.15 -5.43
N LEU A 689 40.82 -34.47 -6.56
CA LEU A 689 41.21 -35.59 -7.42
C LEU A 689 42.60 -35.42 -8.04
N THR A 690 42.94 -34.21 -8.50
CA THR A 690 44.28 -33.91 -9.05
C THR A 690 45.37 -33.81 -7.99
N SER A 691 45.03 -33.52 -6.72
CA SER A 691 46.00 -33.56 -5.61
C SER A 691 46.28 -34.97 -5.06
N LYS A 692 45.43 -35.95 -5.40
CA LYS A 692 45.54 -37.37 -5.00
C LYS A 692 46.11 -38.27 -6.10
N MET A 693 46.23 -37.77 -7.33
CA MET A 693 47.12 -38.33 -8.36
C MET A 693 48.52 -37.76 -8.17
#